data_AF-A0A920Q6K4-F1
#
_entry.id   AF-A0A920Q6K4-F1
#
_cell.length_a   1.000
_cell.length_b   1.000
_cell.length_c   1.000
_cell.angle_alpha   90.00
_cell.angle_beta   90.00
_cell.angle_gamma   90.00
#
_symmetry.space_group_name_H-M   'P 1'
#
loop_
_entity.id
_entity.type
_entity.pdbx_description
1 polymer ?
#
loop_
_entity_poly.entity_id
_entity_poly.type
_entity_poly.pdbx_seq_one_letter_code
_entity_poly.pdbx_strand_id
1 'polypeptide(L)'
;MLIASWTPSVGPTGSEPLRFLECPSCQRAIPYNGFPVTDEEREECDHHMCGIIAILRRPSTRDVPTADSILTLLVEAVGLMAGPDGGFPAGRSARWVAEAAALTAEADRLLSGVPGLLALERDAGLADRITAILSDLPGCIAALEALLEDEPDAVDGIETANAALVDLRDASWAVIRDRLGTHAGVASLRSSRIPPSDAGMGVLLSLQQALSAVDRLEVRGRDSAGIQVTVWNHDLPIDDPAVTARVADGLHRTGSVRVLDGGGLAFVVKAAAEIGELGDNTAAMRRALANDGLLARALAAPAVEGSVLGHTRWASVGIISEPNAHPVDSVRADGATVPLVTAVLNGDVDNHADLVVSEGLSTAPEITTDAKVVPALCAAHLAAGHDRTEAFRRTVSVFEGSVAIAAAIGDSPERLLLALRGSGQGLYVGLAEDAYVVASEPYGVVELTADFVRMDGETPADPADPGASRGQIVELDGALAGTFEGLSRRSYDGRPLPVTHEDVVRAEITTRDIDRGDYPHFLLKEIGESPESVRATLRGRLVQTGPGDDAGSTGWQVRLGDDALGVDVRAALADGTIRRILVIGQGTAAVAGGSVSRALEAELAGMAPSRSIDVEDCPATELSGFGLASDMSDTLVVAISQSGTTTDTNRTVDLVRARGALVVAIVNRRNSDLVDRADGVLYTSDGRDVEMSVASTKAFYAQAVAGNLLAVAVADAAGAPGSPDRSELLAGLRDLPEAMVEVLALRDHVASIAVRHAPGRRYWAVVGSGPNLVAAREIRIKLSELCYKSIAADATEDKKHIDLSSEPLILVCATGLVGSTADDVAKEVAIYRAHKAVPVVVADAGSSRFAGAHDVVVVPPVHPRLAFLLSTMVGHLFGYEAARAIDAQAGTLRSAHAAIEAEAERRLAGEAASELAGGAVGGLSVSDAFAADLVGELAKSATVFTDELRTGRLNGHLEASTAVRLSTLFRFALGVVPLESYQLEFGRVGTPALVLDDLAAALTGALSRS
;
A
#
# COMPACT_ATOMS: atom_id res chain seq x y z
N MET A 1 30.53 15.60 41.38
CA MET A 1 31.82 15.64 42.08
C MET A 1 32.46 14.26 41.97
N LEU A 2 33.38 14.13 41.02
CA LEU A 2 34.50 13.17 40.85
C LEU A 2 34.67 12.84 39.37
N ILE A 3 35.39 13.75 38.71
CA ILE A 3 36.06 13.55 37.43
C ILE A 3 37.45 13.00 37.78
N ALA A 4 37.87 11.91 37.17
CA ALA A 4 39.26 11.48 37.17
C ALA A 4 39.67 11.10 35.74
N SER A 5 40.47 12.01 35.18
CA SER A 5 41.24 11.92 33.95
C SER A 5 42.31 10.83 33.98
N TRP A 6 42.52 10.12 32.87
CA TRP A 6 43.84 9.56 32.52
C TRP A 6 44.01 9.58 30.99
N THR A 7 44.93 10.40 30.51
CA THR A 7 45.62 10.21 29.23
C THR A 7 47.02 9.69 29.52
N PRO A 8 47.56 8.81 28.66
CA PRO A 8 48.96 8.99 28.28
C PRO A 8 49.23 8.85 26.76
N SER A 9 50.18 9.66 26.35
CA SER A 9 50.95 9.78 25.11
C SER A 9 51.15 8.53 24.23
N VAL A 10 51.08 8.74 22.91
CA VAL A 10 51.58 7.83 21.86
C VAL A 10 52.87 8.43 21.27
N GLY A 11 53.96 7.66 21.30
CA GLY A 11 55.16 7.88 20.48
C GLY A 11 55.09 7.07 19.18
N PRO A 12 55.90 7.41 18.15
CA PRO A 12 55.70 6.92 16.78
C PRO A 12 56.48 5.62 16.57
N THR A 13 55.84 4.56 16.08
CA THR A 13 56.44 3.54 15.18
C THR A 13 55.39 2.51 14.74
N GLY A 14 55.16 2.45 13.43
CA GLY A 14 55.02 1.22 12.65
C GLY A 14 53.80 0.31 12.86
N SER A 15 52.96 0.23 11.81
CA SER A 15 51.90 -0.75 11.51
C SER A 15 50.58 -0.68 12.31
N GLU A 16 49.55 -0.10 11.69
CA GLU A 16 48.16 -0.27 12.11
C GLU A 16 47.57 -1.59 11.57
N PRO A 17 46.77 -2.33 12.36
CA PRO A 17 45.93 -3.42 11.87
C PRO A 17 44.67 -2.86 11.18
N LEU A 18 44.31 -3.42 10.02
CA LEU A 18 43.03 -3.18 9.35
C LEU A 18 41.86 -3.41 10.32
N ARG A 19 41.06 -2.36 10.60
CA ARG A 19 39.83 -2.48 11.38
C ARG A 19 38.66 -2.73 10.44
N PHE A 20 37.93 -3.81 10.67
CA PHE A 20 36.66 -4.11 10.02
C PHE A 20 35.53 -3.72 10.98
N LEU A 21 34.46 -3.12 10.46
CA LEU A 21 33.18 -2.96 11.15
C LEU A 21 32.21 -4.00 10.59
N GLU A 22 31.61 -4.82 11.45
CA GLU A 22 30.57 -5.77 11.07
C GLU A 22 29.22 -5.06 11.01
N CYS A 23 28.52 -5.21 9.87
CA CYS A 23 27.13 -4.80 9.73
C CYS A 23 26.21 -5.82 10.44
N PRO A 24 25.37 -5.42 11.43
CA PRO A 24 24.52 -6.35 12.18
C PRO A 24 23.44 -7.07 11.33
N SER A 25 23.07 -6.53 10.16
CA SER A 25 22.02 -7.13 9.30
C SER A 25 22.54 -8.13 8.27
N CYS A 26 23.79 -8.02 7.79
CA CYS A 26 24.27 -8.82 6.65
C CYS A 26 25.63 -9.52 6.83
N GLN A 27 26.33 -9.34 7.97
CA GLN A 27 27.60 -10.00 8.31
C GLN A 27 28.73 -9.91 7.24
N ARG A 28 28.69 -8.94 6.30
CA ARG A 28 29.80 -8.68 5.36
C ARG A 28 30.85 -7.76 5.98
N ALA A 29 32.12 -8.07 5.75
CA ALA A 29 33.26 -7.24 6.16
C ALA A 29 33.53 -6.14 5.13
N ILE A 30 33.33 -4.87 5.51
CA ILE A 30 33.55 -3.70 4.64
C ILE A 30 34.86 -3.00 5.03
N PRO A 31 35.75 -2.65 4.08
CA PRO A 31 36.96 -1.87 4.38
C PRO A 31 36.62 -0.43 4.75
N TYR A 32 37.11 0.03 5.91
CA TYR A 32 36.84 1.37 6.45
C TYR A 32 37.66 2.45 5.73
N ASN A 33 37.01 3.30 4.91
CA ASN A 33 37.63 4.41 4.17
C ASN A 33 37.31 5.82 4.74
N GLY A 34 37.06 5.94 6.04
CA GLY A 34 37.24 7.21 6.76
C GLY A 34 36.19 8.32 6.55
N PHE A 35 34.99 8.01 6.07
CA PHE A 35 33.84 8.95 6.08
C PHE A 35 32.75 8.46 7.06
N PRO A 36 32.08 9.34 7.81
CA PRO A 36 30.95 8.96 8.64
C PRO A 36 29.77 8.55 7.76
N VAL A 37 29.25 7.35 7.98
CA VAL A 37 27.95 6.89 7.48
C VAL A 37 26.88 7.81 8.08
N THR A 38 26.10 8.48 7.24
CA THR A 38 24.99 9.34 7.64
C THR A 38 23.78 8.52 8.07
N ASP A 39 22.95 9.07 8.94
CA ASP A 39 21.74 8.40 9.47
C ASP A 39 20.70 8.03 8.38
N GLU A 40 20.86 8.53 7.16
CA GLU A 40 20.02 8.22 5.98
C GLU A 40 20.20 6.78 5.46
N GLU A 41 21.35 6.13 5.66
CA GLU A 41 21.63 4.78 5.10
C GLU A 41 21.04 3.62 5.93
N ARG A 42 20.26 3.90 6.99
CA ARG A 42 19.70 2.88 7.91
C ARG A 42 18.18 2.65 7.80
N GLU A 43 17.46 3.44 7.01
CA GLU A 43 15.99 3.40 6.96
C GLU A 43 15.40 2.55 5.82
N GLU A 44 16.19 1.96 4.94
CA GLU A 44 15.67 1.18 3.79
C GLU A 44 15.47 -0.30 4.09
N CYS A 45 14.35 -0.64 4.75
CA CYS A 45 13.80 -2.00 4.78
C CYS A 45 12.31 -2.02 5.11
N ASP A 46 11.54 -1.09 4.54
CA ASP A 46 10.07 -1.20 4.51
C ASP A 46 9.61 -1.50 3.09
N HIS A 47 8.56 -2.32 2.94
CA HIS A 47 8.04 -2.71 1.62
C HIS A 47 7.46 -1.48 0.92
N HIS A 48 8.16 -0.98 -0.09
CA HIS A 48 7.75 0.18 -0.87
C HIS A 48 7.03 -0.27 -2.14
N MET A 49 5.72 -0.04 -2.21
CA MET A 49 4.91 -0.50 -3.35
C MET A 49 5.01 0.46 -4.53
N CYS A 50 5.97 0.22 -5.43
CA CYS A 50 5.88 0.60 -6.85
C CYS A 50 4.98 -0.40 -7.59
N GLY A 51 4.35 0.02 -8.69
CA GLY A 51 3.40 -0.82 -9.43
C GLY A 51 3.79 -1.01 -10.89
N ILE A 52 4.16 -2.23 -11.31
CA ILE A 52 4.26 -2.58 -12.73
C ILE A 52 2.87 -2.98 -13.22
N ILE A 53 2.48 -2.53 -14.42
CA ILE A 53 1.30 -3.01 -15.14
C ILE A 53 1.62 -3.20 -16.62
N ALA A 54 1.17 -4.31 -17.22
CA ALA A 54 1.21 -4.46 -18.67
C ALA A 54 0.00 -5.24 -19.17
N ILE A 55 -0.50 -4.90 -20.36
CA ILE A 55 -1.61 -5.61 -21.00
C ILE A 55 -1.27 -5.92 -22.45
N LEU A 56 -1.28 -7.21 -22.78
CA LEU A 56 -1.14 -7.74 -24.13
C LEU A 56 -2.46 -8.41 -24.50
N ARG A 57 -3.03 -8.06 -25.65
CA ARG A 57 -4.35 -8.51 -26.07
C ARG A 57 -4.29 -9.09 -27.48
N ARG A 58 -5.03 -10.18 -27.70
CA ARG A 58 -5.32 -10.69 -29.03
C ARG A 58 -6.75 -10.33 -29.45
N PRO A 59 -7.09 -10.37 -30.74
CA PRO A 59 -8.47 -10.26 -31.19
C PRO A 59 -9.37 -11.30 -30.51
N SER A 60 -10.52 -10.85 -30.00
CA SER A 60 -11.47 -11.76 -29.34
C SER A 60 -12.09 -12.74 -30.33
N THR A 61 -12.30 -13.98 -29.89
CA THR A 61 -13.01 -15.02 -30.65
C THR A 61 -14.50 -15.08 -30.31
N ARG A 62 -14.96 -14.28 -29.35
CA ARG A 62 -16.34 -14.27 -28.87
C ARG A 62 -17.19 -13.25 -29.62
N ASP A 63 -18.40 -13.65 -29.99
CA ASP A 63 -19.38 -12.76 -30.60
C ASP A 63 -19.82 -11.65 -29.63
N VAL A 64 -20.15 -10.48 -30.18
CA VAL A 64 -20.71 -9.37 -29.41
C VAL A 64 -22.09 -9.78 -28.86
N PRO A 65 -22.28 -9.82 -27.53
CA PRO A 65 -23.55 -10.23 -26.94
C PRO A 65 -24.66 -9.22 -27.25
N THR A 66 -25.90 -9.71 -27.23
CA THR A 66 -27.07 -8.84 -27.40
C THR A 66 -27.48 -8.21 -26.07
N ALA A 67 -28.10 -7.03 -26.12
CA ALA A 67 -28.70 -6.41 -24.94
C ALA A 67 -29.69 -7.36 -24.24
N ASP A 68 -30.51 -8.08 -25.00
CA ASP A 68 -31.53 -9.02 -24.48
C ASP A 68 -30.90 -10.18 -23.69
N SER A 69 -29.80 -10.76 -24.19
CA SER A 69 -29.07 -11.82 -23.48
C SER A 69 -28.49 -11.38 -22.14
N ILE A 70 -28.11 -10.11 -21.99
CA ILE A 70 -27.57 -9.58 -20.74
C ILE A 70 -28.71 -9.22 -19.77
N LEU A 71 -29.71 -8.48 -20.25
CA LEU A 71 -30.80 -7.98 -19.43
C LEU A 71 -31.67 -9.12 -18.87
N THR A 72 -31.88 -10.19 -19.64
CA THR A 72 -32.66 -11.35 -19.19
C THR A 72 -32.04 -12.00 -17.96
N LEU A 73 -30.72 -12.22 -17.95
CA LEU A 73 -30.00 -12.82 -16.83
C LEU A 73 -30.13 -11.97 -15.56
N LEU A 74 -29.95 -10.64 -15.69
CA LEU A 74 -30.00 -9.72 -14.55
C LEU A 74 -31.42 -9.59 -13.98
N VAL A 75 -32.44 -9.53 -14.85
CA VAL A 75 -33.85 -9.50 -14.41
C VAL A 75 -34.21 -10.77 -13.66
N GLU A 76 -33.76 -11.94 -14.14
CA GLU A 76 -34.00 -13.21 -13.46
C GLU A 76 -33.29 -13.29 -12.10
N ALA A 77 -32.02 -12.86 -12.03
CA ALA A 77 -31.25 -12.82 -10.79
C ALA A 77 -31.92 -11.93 -9.73
N VAL A 78 -32.35 -10.73 -10.10
CA VAL A 78 -33.05 -9.80 -9.19
C VAL A 78 -34.43 -10.35 -8.81
N GLY A 79 -35.14 -11.00 -9.75
CA GLY A 79 -36.41 -11.66 -9.48
C GLY A 79 -36.31 -12.78 -8.43
N LEU A 80 -35.22 -13.55 -8.44
CA LEU A 80 -34.94 -14.55 -7.41
C LEU A 80 -34.73 -13.92 -6.03
N MET A 81 -34.08 -12.76 -5.97
CA MET A 81 -33.78 -12.06 -4.71
C MET A 81 -34.97 -11.29 -4.12
N ALA A 82 -35.88 -10.79 -4.96
CA ALA A 82 -37.06 -10.04 -4.52
C ALA A 82 -38.20 -10.92 -4.00
N GLY A 83 -38.32 -12.17 -4.49
CA GLY A 83 -39.40 -13.10 -4.14
C GLY A 83 -40.78 -12.71 -4.72
N PRO A 84 -41.76 -13.64 -4.79
CA PRO A 84 -43.06 -13.37 -5.41
C PRO A 84 -43.98 -12.41 -4.63
N ASP A 85 -43.75 -12.23 -3.31
CA ASP A 85 -44.56 -11.38 -2.42
C ASP A 85 -43.71 -10.42 -1.54
N GLY A 86 -42.42 -10.21 -1.87
CA GLY A 86 -41.52 -9.36 -1.08
C GLY A 86 -40.98 -9.99 0.21
N GLY A 87 -41.06 -11.32 0.35
CA GLY A 87 -40.49 -12.09 1.46
C GLY A 87 -39.59 -13.21 0.97
N PHE A 88 -38.52 -13.49 1.72
CA PHE A 88 -37.61 -14.62 1.45
C PHE A 88 -38.35 -15.95 1.59
N PRO A 89 -38.12 -16.93 0.70
CA PRO A 89 -38.77 -18.24 0.79
C PRO A 89 -38.26 -19.01 2.02
N ALA A 90 -38.94 -18.86 3.17
CA ALA A 90 -38.62 -19.54 4.41
C ALA A 90 -38.62 -21.08 4.24
N GLY A 91 -37.62 -21.77 4.81
CA GLY A 91 -37.54 -23.23 4.83
C GLY A 91 -37.10 -23.91 3.51
N ARG A 92 -36.38 -23.21 2.63
CA ARG A 92 -35.70 -23.80 1.46
C ARG A 92 -34.18 -23.67 1.58
N SER A 93 -33.45 -24.62 0.97
CA SER A 93 -31.99 -24.59 0.79
C SER A 93 -31.51 -23.26 0.18
N ALA A 94 -30.30 -22.81 0.55
CA ALA A 94 -29.58 -21.62 0.04
C ALA A 94 -29.37 -21.53 -1.50
N ARG A 95 -29.92 -22.47 -2.27
CA ARG A 95 -29.71 -22.64 -3.72
C ARG A 95 -30.17 -21.45 -4.57
N TRP A 96 -31.20 -20.73 -4.18
CA TRP A 96 -31.73 -19.59 -4.97
C TRP A 96 -30.78 -18.39 -4.96
N VAL A 97 -30.07 -18.15 -3.85
CA VAL A 97 -29.01 -17.12 -3.78
C VAL A 97 -27.86 -17.50 -4.69
N ALA A 98 -27.44 -18.78 -4.66
CA ALA A 98 -26.38 -19.29 -5.53
C ALA A 98 -26.77 -19.20 -7.02
N GLU A 99 -28.03 -19.42 -7.35
CA GLU A 99 -28.56 -19.26 -8.71
C GLU A 99 -28.57 -17.79 -9.15
N ALA A 100 -29.00 -16.86 -8.28
CA ALA A 100 -28.89 -15.42 -8.55
C ALA A 100 -27.45 -14.97 -8.76
N ALA A 101 -26.51 -15.48 -7.93
CA ALA A 101 -25.08 -15.22 -8.07
C ALA A 101 -24.55 -15.71 -9.42
N ALA A 102 -24.90 -16.95 -9.81
CA ALA A 102 -24.47 -17.54 -11.08
C ALA A 102 -25.00 -16.77 -12.31
N LEU A 103 -26.27 -16.34 -12.28
CA LEU A 103 -26.87 -15.53 -13.35
C LEU A 103 -26.18 -14.17 -13.49
N THR A 104 -25.88 -13.53 -12.35
CA THR A 104 -25.18 -12.24 -12.32
C THR A 104 -23.73 -12.39 -12.82
N ALA A 105 -23.05 -13.47 -12.43
CA ALA A 105 -21.70 -13.78 -12.89
C ALA A 105 -21.65 -14.08 -14.40
N GLU A 106 -22.68 -14.73 -14.96
CA GLU A 106 -22.78 -14.93 -16.40
C GLU A 106 -23.00 -13.60 -17.16
N ALA A 107 -23.78 -12.68 -16.60
CA ALA A 107 -23.93 -11.34 -17.15
C ALA A 107 -22.60 -10.56 -17.12
N ASP A 108 -21.84 -10.65 -16.02
CA ASP A 108 -20.46 -10.10 -15.94
C ASP A 108 -19.57 -10.67 -17.05
N ARG A 109 -19.58 -12.01 -17.23
CA ARG A 109 -18.80 -12.68 -18.26
C ARG A 109 -19.16 -12.17 -19.66
N LEU A 110 -20.43 -11.98 -19.98
CA LEU A 110 -20.85 -11.42 -21.27
C LEU A 110 -20.35 -9.98 -21.47
N LEU A 111 -20.40 -9.17 -20.41
CA LEU A 111 -19.97 -7.76 -20.41
C LEU A 111 -18.45 -7.58 -20.34
N SER A 112 -17.69 -8.63 -20.06
CA SER A 112 -16.22 -8.60 -20.03
C SER A 112 -15.60 -8.46 -21.43
N GLY A 113 -14.35 -8.00 -21.48
CA GLY A 113 -13.54 -7.95 -22.70
C GLY A 113 -14.07 -7.00 -23.80
N VAL A 114 -13.45 -7.08 -24.98
CA VAL A 114 -13.82 -6.25 -26.14
C VAL A 114 -15.28 -6.48 -26.59
N PRO A 115 -15.81 -7.72 -26.66
CA PRO A 115 -17.19 -7.93 -27.10
C PRO A 115 -18.22 -7.27 -26.17
N GLY A 116 -18.00 -7.33 -24.85
CA GLY A 116 -18.87 -6.68 -23.87
C GLY A 116 -18.83 -5.16 -23.96
N LEU A 117 -17.63 -4.57 -24.13
CA LEU A 117 -17.48 -3.14 -24.39
C LEU A 117 -18.22 -2.70 -25.67
N LEU A 118 -18.10 -3.46 -26.75
CA LEU A 118 -18.80 -3.16 -28.01
C LEU A 118 -20.32 -3.30 -27.87
N ALA A 119 -20.82 -4.22 -27.04
CA ALA A 119 -22.25 -4.32 -26.76
C ALA A 119 -22.78 -3.07 -26.05
N LEU A 120 -22.04 -2.54 -25.07
CA LEU A 120 -22.37 -1.28 -24.38
C LEU A 120 -22.29 -0.07 -25.32
N GLU A 121 -21.26 0.00 -26.17
CA GLU A 121 -21.08 1.11 -27.11
C GLU A 121 -22.15 1.14 -28.21
N ARG A 122 -22.58 -0.03 -28.71
CA ARG A 122 -23.56 -0.13 -29.81
C ARG A 122 -24.99 0.13 -29.34
N ASP A 123 -25.28 0.03 -28.04
CA ASP A 123 -26.59 0.36 -27.44
C ASP A 123 -26.41 1.38 -26.31
N ALA A 124 -26.56 2.65 -26.66
CA ALA A 124 -26.36 3.79 -25.74
C ALA A 124 -27.23 3.77 -24.47
N GLY A 125 -28.31 2.98 -24.42
CA GLY A 125 -29.17 2.86 -23.24
C GLY A 125 -28.93 1.60 -22.39
N LEU A 126 -28.02 0.71 -22.80
CA LEU A 126 -27.82 -0.57 -22.13
C LEU A 126 -27.27 -0.40 -20.71
N ALA A 127 -26.26 0.46 -20.52
CA ALA A 127 -25.65 0.73 -19.21
C ALA A 127 -26.68 1.25 -18.18
N ASP A 128 -27.54 2.19 -18.60
CA ASP A 128 -28.59 2.75 -17.74
C ASP A 128 -29.63 1.69 -17.34
N ARG A 129 -30.01 0.81 -18.28
CA ARG A 129 -30.96 -0.28 -18.01
C ARG A 129 -30.37 -1.33 -17.07
N ILE A 130 -29.09 -1.69 -17.24
CA ILE A 130 -28.37 -2.58 -16.30
C ILE A 130 -28.38 -1.98 -14.89
N THR A 131 -27.99 -0.71 -14.77
CA THR A 131 -27.96 0.01 -13.50
C THR A 131 -29.34 0.05 -12.83
N ALA A 132 -30.40 0.30 -13.61
CA ALA A 132 -31.77 0.33 -13.11
C ALA A 132 -32.27 -1.05 -12.64
N ILE A 133 -31.86 -2.14 -13.29
CA ILE A 133 -32.24 -3.50 -12.85
C ILE A 133 -31.56 -3.84 -11.53
N LEU A 134 -30.28 -3.50 -11.38
CA LEU A 134 -29.49 -3.85 -10.20
C LEU A 134 -29.68 -2.91 -9.01
N SER A 135 -30.47 -1.84 -9.12
CA SER A 135 -30.60 -0.82 -8.06
C SER A 135 -31.15 -1.36 -6.75
N ASP A 136 -32.03 -2.36 -6.81
CA ASP A 136 -32.74 -2.89 -5.64
C ASP A 136 -31.98 -4.06 -4.98
N LEU A 137 -31.03 -4.66 -5.71
CA LEU A 137 -30.28 -5.83 -5.27
C LEU A 137 -29.51 -5.63 -3.95
N PRO A 138 -28.82 -4.49 -3.71
CA PRO A 138 -28.18 -4.24 -2.42
C PRO A 138 -29.16 -4.28 -1.23
N GLY A 139 -30.39 -3.78 -1.42
CA GLY A 139 -31.42 -3.81 -0.39
C GLY A 139 -31.90 -5.24 -0.09
N CYS A 140 -32.09 -6.07 -1.12
CA CYS A 140 -32.43 -7.48 -0.96
C CYS A 140 -31.32 -8.25 -0.23
N ILE A 141 -30.06 -8.00 -0.55
CA ILE A 141 -28.91 -8.63 0.09
C ILE A 141 -28.85 -8.25 1.58
N ALA A 142 -28.94 -6.96 1.92
CA ALA A 142 -28.89 -6.50 3.30
C ALA A 142 -30.03 -7.06 4.16
N ALA A 143 -31.23 -7.18 3.59
CA ALA A 143 -32.37 -7.78 4.29
C ALA A 143 -32.17 -9.28 4.56
N LEU A 144 -31.49 -10.02 3.67
CA LEU A 144 -31.19 -11.44 3.90
C LEU A 144 -30.12 -11.61 4.98
N GLU A 145 -29.10 -10.75 5.00
CA GLU A 145 -28.05 -10.81 6.02
C GLU A 145 -28.58 -10.53 7.42
N ALA A 146 -29.44 -9.51 7.57
CA ALA A 146 -30.08 -9.22 8.84
C ALA A 146 -30.90 -10.43 9.34
N LEU A 147 -31.59 -11.13 8.42
CA LEU A 147 -32.32 -12.36 8.76
C LEU A 147 -31.37 -13.48 9.21
N LEU A 148 -30.24 -13.69 8.53
CA LEU A 148 -29.26 -14.72 8.89
C LEU A 148 -28.54 -14.41 10.20
N GLU A 149 -28.40 -13.14 10.57
CA GLU A 149 -27.84 -12.69 11.84
C GLU A 149 -28.81 -12.91 13.01
N ASP A 150 -30.08 -12.54 12.83
CA ASP A 150 -31.11 -12.67 13.87
C ASP A 150 -31.59 -14.12 14.04
N GLU A 151 -31.69 -14.88 12.94
CA GLU A 151 -32.20 -16.24 12.89
C GLU A 151 -31.24 -17.16 12.10
N PRO A 152 -30.16 -17.67 12.72
CA PRO A 152 -29.17 -18.50 12.03
C PRO A 152 -29.75 -19.80 11.41
N ASP A 153 -30.89 -20.26 11.93
CA ASP A 153 -31.63 -21.43 11.45
C ASP A 153 -32.69 -21.09 10.38
N ALA A 154 -32.81 -19.83 9.96
CA ALA A 154 -33.81 -19.40 8.96
C ALA A 154 -33.56 -20.00 7.57
N VAL A 155 -32.30 -20.37 7.27
CA VAL A 155 -31.88 -21.00 6.02
C VAL A 155 -31.05 -22.25 6.31
N ASP A 156 -31.48 -23.38 5.74
CA ASP A 156 -30.69 -24.63 5.79
C ASP A 156 -29.34 -24.41 5.08
N GLY A 157 -28.26 -24.44 5.84
CA GLY A 157 -26.89 -24.24 5.35
C GLY A 157 -26.46 -22.77 5.31
N ILE A 158 -26.45 -22.10 6.47
CA ILE A 158 -26.04 -20.69 6.64
C ILE A 158 -24.69 -20.36 5.97
N GLU A 159 -23.70 -21.25 6.06
CA GLU A 159 -22.39 -21.05 5.42
C GLU A 159 -22.50 -20.99 3.90
N THR A 160 -23.32 -21.86 3.31
CA THR A 160 -23.58 -21.88 1.86
C THR A 160 -24.35 -20.63 1.42
N ALA A 161 -25.31 -20.15 2.23
CA ALA A 161 -26.03 -18.92 1.97
C ALA A 161 -25.11 -17.70 2.02
N ASN A 162 -24.25 -17.61 3.03
CA ASN A 162 -23.26 -16.55 3.18
C ASN A 162 -22.26 -16.54 2.01
N ALA A 163 -21.74 -17.70 1.62
CA ALA A 163 -20.85 -17.82 0.46
C ALA A 163 -21.54 -17.33 -0.83
N ALA A 164 -22.77 -17.77 -1.09
CA ALA A 164 -23.53 -17.36 -2.26
C ALA A 164 -23.88 -15.85 -2.25
N LEU A 165 -24.14 -15.27 -1.08
CA LEU A 165 -24.34 -13.83 -0.93
C LEU A 165 -23.08 -13.03 -1.28
N VAL A 166 -21.92 -13.52 -0.85
CA VAL A 166 -20.62 -12.93 -1.19
C VAL A 166 -20.38 -12.98 -2.69
N ASP A 167 -20.62 -14.14 -3.33
CA ASP A 167 -20.50 -14.30 -4.78
C ASP A 167 -21.44 -13.37 -5.56
N LEU A 168 -22.69 -13.23 -5.10
CA LEU A 168 -23.68 -12.33 -5.71
C LEU A 168 -23.25 -10.86 -5.62
N ARG A 169 -22.70 -10.45 -4.47
CA ARG A 169 -22.16 -9.10 -4.28
C ARG A 169 -20.95 -8.85 -5.17
N ASP A 170 -20.04 -9.82 -5.28
CA ASP A 170 -18.86 -9.74 -6.13
C ASP A 170 -19.25 -9.60 -7.60
N ALA A 171 -20.18 -10.45 -8.07
CA ALA A 171 -20.67 -10.40 -9.45
C ALA A 171 -21.42 -9.09 -9.74
N SER A 172 -22.28 -8.63 -8.82
CA SER A 172 -22.98 -7.35 -8.98
C SER A 172 -22.01 -6.17 -8.98
N TRP A 173 -20.97 -6.21 -8.14
CA TRP A 173 -19.91 -5.21 -8.12
C TRP A 173 -19.14 -5.19 -9.43
N ALA A 174 -18.72 -6.36 -9.93
CA ALA A 174 -18.01 -6.47 -11.20
C ALA A 174 -18.82 -5.87 -12.35
N VAL A 175 -20.12 -6.17 -12.45
CA VAL A 175 -20.99 -5.57 -13.47
C VAL A 175 -21.01 -4.04 -13.37
N ILE A 176 -21.31 -3.48 -12.20
CA ILE A 176 -21.54 -2.04 -12.03
C ILE A 176 -20.23 -1.24 -12.02
N ARG A 177 -19.23 -1.67 -11.26
CA ARG A 177 -18.00 -0.91 -11.02
C ARG A 177 -16.92 -1.26 -12.02
N ASP A 178 -16.74 -2.52 -12.36
CA ASP A 178 -15.66 -2.92 -13.27
C ASP A 178 -16.11 -2.79 -14.73
N ARG A 179 -17.26 -3.33 -15.13
CA ARG A 179 -17.70 -3.32 -16.54
C ARG A 179 -18.25 -1.96 -16.98
N LEU A 180 -19.27 -1.45 -16.28
CA LEU A 180 -19.82 -0.13 -16.62
C LEU A 180 -18.84 1.00 -16.32
N GLY A 181 -18.06 0.89 -15.25
CA GLY A 181 -16.98 1.84 -14.94
C GLY A 181 -15.89 1.85 -16.01
N THR A 182 -15.45 0.68 -16.49
CA THR A 182 -14.51 0.60 -17.63
C THR A 182 -15.08 1.20 -18.90
N HIS A 183 -16.36 0.95 -19.21
CA HIS A 183 -17.02 1.58 -20.35
C HIS A 183 -17.02 3.11 -20.25
N ALA A 184 -17.34 3.68 -19.09
CA ALA A 184 -17.26 5.12 -18.85
C ALA A 184 -15.81 5.65 -18.95
N GLY A 185 -14.84 4.89 -18.43
CA GLY A 185 -13.42 5.19 -18.52
C GLY A 185 -12.90 5.22 -19.96
N VAL A 186 -13.23 4.22 -20.77
CA VAL A 186 -12.94 4.18 -22.21
C VAL A 186 -13.54 5.40 -22.92
N ALA A 187 -14.80 5.74 -22.61
CA ALA A 187 -15.45 6.91 -23.18
C ALA A 187 -14.71 8.22 -22.85
N SER A 188 -14.07 8.31 -21.68
CA SER A 188 -13.27 9.47 -21.26
C SER A 188 -11.93 9.61 -22.00
N LEU A 189 -11.37 8.51 -22.51
CA LEU A 189 -10.12 8.48 -23.26
C LEU A 189 -10.32 8.73 -24.76
N ARG A 190 -11.55 8.63 -25.25
CA ARG A 190 -11.87 8.75 -26.67
C ARG A 190 -11.78 10.21 -27.14
N SER A 191 -11.19 10.42 -28.31
CA SER A 191 -11.26 11.71 -28.99
C SER A 191 -12.68 12.04 -29.43
N SER A 192 -13.15 13.25 -29.13
CA SER A 192 -14.43 13.76 -29.63
C SER A 192 -14.44 14.08 -31.13
N ARG A 193 -13.27 14.10 -31.78
CA ARG A 193 -13.12 14.50 -33.19
C ARG A 193 -12.88 13.33 -34.13
N ILE A 194 -12.17 12.30 -33.67
CA ILE A 194 -11.76 11.15 -34.49
C ILE A 194 -12.23 9.89 -33.76
N PRO A 195 -13.31 9.23 -34.21
CA PRO A 195 -13.80 8.03 -33.56
C PRO A 195 -12.83 6.85 -33.82
N PRO A 196 -12.57 6.00 -32.81
CA PRO A 196 -11.77 4.80 -32.98
C PRO A 196 -12.53 3.74 -33.80
N SER A 197 -11.79 2.81 -34.39
CA SER A 197 -12.36 1.58 -34.95
C SER A 197 -12.73 0.58 -33.84
N ASP A 198 -13.43 -0.51 -34.15
CA ASP A 198 -13.68 -1.60 -33.18
C ASP A 198 -12.35 -2.18 -32.63
N ALA A 199 -11.31 -2.26 -33.45
CA ALA A 199 -9.97 -2.69 -33.03
C ALA A 199 -9.30 -1.61 -32.13
N GLY A 200 -9.46 -0.33 -32.48
CA GLY A 200 -9.03 0.80 -31.66
C GLY A 200 -9.73 0.85 -30.29
N MET A 201 -11.00 0.44 -30.21
CA MET A 201 -11.72 0.27 -28.93
C MET A 201 -11.06 -0.81 -28.06
N GLY A 202 -10.50 -1.86 -28.65
CA GLY A 202 -9.72 -2.87 -27.93
C GLY A 202 -8.44 -2.32 -27.31
N VAL A 203 -7.74 -1.41 -28.00
CA VAL A 203 -6.56 -0.72 -27.46
C VAL A 203 -6.95 0.24 -26.33
N LEU A 204 -8.03 1.01 -26.51
CA LEU A 204 -8.55 1.89 -25.46
C LEU A 204 -9.02 1.12 -24.22
N LEU A 205 -9.59 -0.08 -24.39
CA LEU A 205 -9.93 -0.98 -23.29
C LEU A 205 -8.68 -1.36 -22.48
N SER A 206 -7.64 -1.86 -23.15
CA SER A 206 -6.37 -2.20 -22.48
C SER A 206 -5.75 -0.97 -21.78
N LEU A 207 -5.84 0.21 -22.39
CA LEU A 207 -5.34 1.45 -21.79
C LEU A 207 -6.12 1.83 -20.53
N GLN A 208 -7.45 1.79 -20.57
CA GLN A 208 -8.30 2.07 -19.41
C GLN A 208 -8.02 1.09 -18.28
N GLN A 209 -7.95 -0.21 -18.59
CA GLN A 209 -7.69 -1.26 -17.62
C GLN A 209 -6.33 -1.11 -16.96
N ALA A 210 -5.31 -0.74 -17.73
CA ALA A 210 -3.99 -0.44 -17.18
C ALA A 210 -4.03 0.79 -16.26
N LEU A 211 -4.72 1.87 -16.63
CA LEU A 211 -4.88 3.05 -15.79
C LEU A 211 -5.64 2.75 -14.49
N SER A 212 -6.74 1.97 -14.55
CA SER A 212 -7.45 1.50 -13.36
C SER A 212 -6.57 0.64 -12.46
N ALA A 213 -5.67 -0.16 -13.04
CA ALA A 213 -4.71 -0.93 -12.26
C ALA A 213 -3.63 -0.05 -11.62
N VAL A 214 -3.15 1.00 -12.31
CA VAL A 214 -2.29 2.01 -11.69
C VAL A 214 -3.00 2.69 -10.52
N ASP A 215 -4.27 3.08 -10.67
CA ASP A 215 -5.07 3.67 -9.58
C ASP A 215 -5.14 2.77 -8.34
N ARG A 216 -5.12 1.44 -8.52
CA ARG A 216 -5.14 0.44 -7.43
C ARG A 216 -3.76 0.13 -6.85
N LEU A 217 -2.71 0.21 -7.67
CA LEU A 217 -1.32 -0.05 -7.26
C LEU A 217 -0.69 1.19 -6.61
N GLU A 218 -1.17 2.39 -6.96
CA GLU A 218 -0.81 3.63 -6.29
C GLU A 218 -1.54 3.68 -4.93
N VAL A 219 -0.80 3.54 -3.83
CA VAL A 219 -1.40 3.53 -2.48
C VAL A 219 -1.04 4.76 -1.64
N ARG A 220 -0.08 5.57 -2.10
CA ARG A 220 0.41 6.76 -1.37
C ARG A 220 0.13 8.10 -2.08
N GLY A 221 -0.23 8.08 -3.38
CA GLY A 221 -0.54 9.28 -4.16
C GLY A 221 0.64 10.22 -4.44
N ARG A 222 1.88 9.70 -4.52
CA ARG A 222 3.12 10.50 -4.58
C ARG A 222 4.10 10.00 -5.65
N ASP A 223 5.06 10.86 -6.00
CA ASP A 223 6.17 10.66 -6.94
C ASP A 223 5.76 10.74 -8.40
N SER A 224 5.65 9.62 -9.10
CA SER A 224 5.48 9.67 -10.55
C SER A 224 4.85 8.40 -11.10
N ALA A 225 4.19 8.54 -12.25
CA ALA A 225 3.65 7.42 -12.99
C ALA A 225 3.81 7.67 -14.48
N GLY A 226 3.82 6.59 -15.25
CA GLY A 226 3.86 6.69 -16.69
C GLY A 226 3.25 5.49 -17.38
N ILE A 227 2.83 5.71 -18.61
CA ILE A 227 2.22 4.70 -19.45
C ILE A 227 2.72 4.85 -20.88
N GLN A 228 3.11 3.72 -21.45
CA GLN A 228 3.42 3.56 -22.86
C GLN A 228 2.28 2.78 -23.52
N VAL A 229 1.79 3.34 -24.63
CA VAL A 229 0.86 2.66 -25.53
C VAL A 229 1.58 2.42 -26.84
N THR A 230 1.84 1.16 -27.14
CA THR A 230 2.46 0.74 -28.40
C THR A 230 1.36 0.30 -29.36
N VAL A 231 1.33 0.85 -30.57
CA VAL A 231 0.38 0.48 -31.62
C VAL A 231 1.08 0.09 -32.90
N TRP A 232 0.53 -0.89 -33.60
CA TRP A 232 0.96 -1.32 -34.94
C TRP A 232 -0.27 -1.54 -35.81
N ASN A 233 -0.07 -1.71 -37.13
CA ASN A 233 -1.17 -1.77 -38.11
C ASN A 233 -2.10 -0.53 -38.06
N HIS A 234 -1.52 0.64 -37.77
CA HIS A 234 -2.24 1.91 -37.53
C HIS A 234 -2.40 2.80 -38.77
N ASP A 235 -1.92 2.36 -39.93
CA ASP A 235 -1.99 3.05 -41.24
C ASP A 235 -1.35 4.45 -41.33
N LEU A 236 -0.65 4.94 -40.30
CA LEU A 236 0.05 6.23 -40.35
C LEU A 236 1.44 6.12 -41.01
N PRO A 237 1.79 7.03 -41.93
CA PRO A 237 3.15 7.13 -42.43
C PRO A 237 4.13 7.57 -41.33
N ILE A 238 5.28 6.92 -41.25
CA ILE A 238 6.34 7.27 -40.28
C ILE A 238 6.94 8.65 -40.53
N ASP A 239 6.90 9.11 -41.78
CA ASP A 239 7.33 10.45 -42.19
C ASP A 239 6.24 11.52 -42.01
N ASP A 240 5.09 11.19 -41.40
CA ASP A 240 4.08 12.17 -41.03
C ASP A 240 4.70 13.26 -40.12
N PRO A 241 4.52 14.56 -40.44
CA PRO A 241 5.07 15.65 -39.64
C PRO A 241 4.71 15.59 -38.15
N ALA A 242 3.51 15.10 -37.81
CA ALA A 242 3.06 14.94 -36.43
C ALA A 242 3.81 13.82 -35.69
N VAL A 243 4.26 12.78 -36.40
CA VAL A 243 5.12 11.72 -35.85
C VAL A 243 6.54 12.27 -35.68
N THR A 244 7.14 12.79 -36.76
CA THR A 244 8.54 13.26 -36.76
C THR A 244 8.82 14.34 -35.71
N ALA A 245 7.86 15.24 -35.44
CA ALA A 245 7.97 16.28 -34.42
C ALA A 245 8.11 15.74 -32.98
N ARG A 246 7.68 14.49 -32.73
CA ARG A 246 7.63 13.89 -31.39
C ARG A 246 8.70 12.83 -31.14
N VAL A 247 9.47 12.47 -32.17
CA VAL A 247 10.56 11.47 -32.09
C VAL A 247 11.84 12.07 -31.47
N ALA A 248 12.02 13.38 -31.54
CA ALA A 248 13.27 14.05 -31.16
C ALA A 248 13.51 14.21 -29.65
N ASP A 249 12.52 13.95 -28.80
CA ASP A 249 12.69 14.14 -27.35
C ASP A 249 13.63 13.10 -26.74
N GLY A 250 14.85 13.51 -26.38
CA GLY A 250 15.87 12.65 -25.78
C GLY A 250 15.61 12.26 -24.31
N LEU A 251 14.64 12.89 -23.65
CA LEU A 251 14.31 12.65 -22.24
C LEU A 251 13.10 11.74 -22.02
N HIS A 252 12.44 11.30 -23.11
CA HIS A 252 11.31 10.38 -23.06
C HIS A 252 10.16 10.85 -22.16
N ARG A 253 9.81 12.14 -22.27
CA ARG A 253 8.77 12.82 -21.48
C ARG A 253 7.39 12.64 -22.08
N THR A 254 6.37 13.17 -21.38
CA THR A 254 4.99 13.21 -21.86
C THR A 254 4.90 13.79 -23.27
N GLY A 255 4.23 13.08 -24.16
CA GLY A 255 4.13 13.46 -25.57
C GLY A 255 5.26 12.91 -26.44
N SER A 256 6.24 12.19 -25.91
CA SER A 256 7.21 11.46 -26.73
C SER A 256 6.54 10.39 -27.60
N VAL A 257 7.08 10.19 -28.80
CA VAL A 257 6.76 9.04 -29.66
C VAL A 257 8.06 8.35 -30.06
N ARG A 258 8.07 7.01 -30.07
CA ARG A 258 9.15 6.21 -30.65
C ARG A 258 8.63 5.39 -31.81
N VAL A 259 9.45 5.24 -32.84
CA VAL A 259 9.17 4.40 -34.00
C VAL A 259 9.84 3.05 -33.78
N LEU A 260 9.05 1.99 -33.91
CA LEU A 260 9.51 0.61 -33.79
C LEU A 260 10.03 0.09 -35.14
N ASP A 261 10.81 -0.99 -35.10
CA ASP A 261 11.17 -1.72 -36.30
C ASP A 261 9.87 -2.28 -36.92
N GLY A 262 9.67 -2.06 -38.22
CA GLY A 262 8.42 -2.41 -38.89
C GLY A 262 7.32 -1.33 -38.85
N GLY A 263 7.58 -0.16 -38.26
CA GLY A 263 6.70 1.01 -38.36
C GLY A 263 5.60 1.11 -37.30
N GLY A 264 5.69 0.37 -36.21
CA GLY A 264 4.88 0.60 -35.01
C GLY A 264 5.22 1.95 -34.35
N LEU A 265 4.32 2.45 -33.51
CA LEU A 265 4.50 3.70 -32.75
C LEU A 265 4.28 3.44 -31.25
N ALA A 266 5.24 3.84 -30.42
CA ALA A 266 5.11 3.84 -28.96
C ALA A 266 4.89 5.28 -28.46
N PHE A 267 3.70 5.54 -27.94
CA PHE A 267 3.29 6.80 -27.33
C PHE A 267 3.55 6.76 -25.84
N VAL A 268 4.13 7.82 -25.28
CA VAL A 268 4.44 7.89 -23.84
C VAL A 268 3.80 9.10 -23.20
N VAL A 269 3.16 8.85 -22.07
CA VAL A 269 2.53 9.85 -21.20
C VAL A 269 2.99 9.59 -19.78
N LYS A 270 3.46 10.64 -19.12
CA LYS A 270 3.99 10.57 -17.76
C LYS A 270 3.36 11.69 -16.92
N ALA A 271 3.42 11.50 -15.62
CA ALA A 271 3.11 12.52 -14.63
C ALA A 271 4.14 12.37 -13.51
N ALA A 272 4.69 13.48 -13.07
CA ALA A 272 5.59 13.52 -11.92
C ALA A 272 5.27 14.76 -11.11
N ALA A 273 5.06 14.57 -9.82
CA ALA A 273 4.84 15.64 -8.88
C ALA A 273 5.42 15.21 -7.53
N GLU A 274 6.28 16.05 -6.95
CA GLU A 274 6.77 15.83 -5.58
C GLU A 274 5.61 15.74 -4.58
N ILE A 275 4.50 16.41 -4.90
CA ILE A 275 3.33 16.51 -4.03
C ILE A 275 2.04 16.42 -4.86
N GLY A 276 1.12 15.55 -4.42
CA GLY A 276 -0.20 15.36 -5.03
C GLY A 276 -1.12 14.52 -4.13
N GLU A 277 -2.32 14.26 -4.62
CA GLU A 277 -3.29 13.34 -4.03
C GLU A 277 -3.39 12.05 -4.86
N LEU A 278 -3.90 10.99 -4.23
CA LEU A 278 -4.12 9.72 -4.92
C LEU A 278 -5.05 9.90 -6.13
N GLY A 279 -4.58 9.46 -7.30
CA GLY A 279 -5.30 9.58 -8.58
C GLY A 279 -4.95 10.83 -9.39
N ASP A 280 -4.14 11.77 -8.87
CA ASP A 280 -3.73 12.95 -9.63
C ASP A 280 -2.89 12.57 -10.86
N ASN A 281 -1.96 11.62 -10.68
CA ASN A 281 -1.11 11.10 -11.74
C ASN A 281 -1.92 10.49 -12.88
N THR A 282 -2.82 9.55 -12.57
CA THR A 282 -3.68 8.93 -13.58
C THR A 282 -4.65 9.92 -14.19
N ALA A 283 -5.17 10.89 -13.44
CA ALA A 283 -6.01 11.97 -13.98
C ALA A 283 -5.24 12.85 -14.99
N ALA A 284 -3.97 13.18 -14.70
CA ALA A 284 -3.10 13.89 -15.63
C ALA A 284 -2.84 13.07 -16.89
N MET A 285 -2.51 11.77 -16.74
CA MET A 285 -2.27 10.88 -17.87
C MET A 285 -3.54 10.69 -18.73
N ARG A 286 -4.71 10.49 -18.12
CA ARG A 286 -6.02 10.40 -18.81
C ARG A 286 -6.28 11.65 -19.65
N ARG A 287 -6.05 12.84 -19.10
CA ARG A 287 -6.19 14.10 -19.84
C ARG A 287 -5.23 14.21 -21.02
N ALA A 288 -3.96 13.82 -20.85
CA ALA A 288 -2.98 13.86 -21.92
C ALA A 288 -3.33 12.88 -23.06
N LEU A 289 -3.72 11.65 -22.72
CA LEU A 289 -4.13 10.62 -23.68
C LEU A 289 -5.38 11.03 -24.47
N ALA A 290 -6.42 11.53 -23.80
CA ALA A 290 -7.67 11.95 -24.44
C ALA A 290 -7.48 13.13 -25.41
N ASN A 291 -6.47 13.97 -25.15
CA ASN A 291 -6.14 15.13 -25.98
C ASN A 291 -5.07 14.83 -27.05
N ASP A 292 -4.54 13.60 -27.12
CA ASP A 292 -3.54 13.22 -28.12
C ASP A 292 -4.18 12.94 -29.48
N GLY A 293 -4.16 13.96 -30.35
CA GLY A 293 -4.71 13.86 -31.69
C GLY A 293 -3.99 12.87 -32.62
N LEU A 294 -2.71 12.54 -32.36
CA LEU A 294 -1.98 11.57 -33.16
C LEU A 294 -2.36 10.14 -32.76
N LEU A 295 -2.47 9.87 -31.46
CA LEU A 295 -2.99 8.59 -30.95
C LEU A 295 -4.41 8.35 -31.47
N ALA A 296 -5.28 9.36 -31.42
CA ALA A 296 -6.64 9.26 -31.94
C ALA A 296 -6.69 8.89 -33.44
N ARG A 297 -5.76 9.39 -34.26
CA ARG A 297 -5.64 9.00 -35.67
C ARG A 297 -5.18 7.55 -35.83
N ALA A 298 -4.21 7.10 -35.03
CA ALA A 298 -3.72 5.73 -35.07
C ALA A 298 -4.83 4.72 -34.72
N LEU A 299 -5.66 5.05 -33.72
CA LEU A 299 -6.76 4.22 -33.25
C LEU A 299 -7.95 4.12 -34.23
N ALA A 300 -7.99 4.96 -35.27
CA ALA A 300 -9.03 4.92 -36.29
C ALA A 300 -8.83 3.80 -37.32
N ALA A 301 -7.61 3.23 -37.42
CA ALA A 301 -7.31 2.20 -38.39
C ALA A 301 -8.08 0.89 -38.09
N PRO A 302 -8.66 0.20 -39.10
CA PRO A 302 -9.52 -0.97 -38.86
C PRO A 302 -8.79 -2.19 -38.28
N ALA A 303 -7.48 -2.30 -38.52
CA ALA A 303 -6.66 -3.43 -38.11
C ALA A 303 -5.65 -3.07 -37.01
N VAL A 304 -5.81 -1.90 -36.36
CA VAL A 304 -4.89 -1.45 -35.32
C VAL A 304 -4.88 -2.44 -34.16
N GLU A 305 -3.68 -2.77 -33.72
CA GLU A 305 -3.44 -3.56 -32.51
C GLU A 305 -2.56 -2.75 -31.57
N GLY A 306 -2.56 -3.11 -30.30
CA GLY A 306 -1.75 -2.40 -29.33
C GLY A 306 -1.49 -3.15 -28.03
N SER A 307 -0.38 -2.79 -27.40
CA SER A 307 0.06 -3.26 -26.09
C SER A 307 0.31 -2.07 -25.17
N VAL A 308 0.12 -2.29 -23.87
CA VAL A 308 0.27 -1.26 -22.85
C VAL A 308 1.32 -1.70 -21.83
N LEU A 309 2.23 -0.79 -21.49
CA LEU A 309 3.22 -0.96 -20.42
C LEU A 309 3.17 0.29 -19.55
N GLY A 310 2.87 0.14 -18.26
CA GLY A 310 2.75 1.24 -17.33
C GLY A 310 3.45 0.97 -16.02
N HIS A 311 3.65 2.05 -15.26
CA HIS A 311 4.32 2.00 -13.98
C HIS A 311 3.85 3.13 -13.07
N THR A 312 3.75 2.86 -11.77
CA THR A 312 3.81 3.88 -10.71
C THR A 312 5.09 3.70 -9.93
N ARG A 313 5.86 4.78 -9.83
CA ARG A 313 7.20 4.82 -9.28
C ARG A 313 7.18 5.44 -7.90
N TRP A 314 8.06 4.91 -7.06
CA TRP A 314 8.48 5.47 -5.80
C TRP A 314 10.01 5.58 -5.82
N ALA A 315 10.50 6.81 -5.76
CA ALA A 315 11.86 7.18 -6.06
C ALA A 315 12.80 6.75 -4.93
N SER A 316 13.46 5.61 -5.12
CA SER A 316 14.64 5.20 -4.35
C SER A 316 15.91 5.84 -4.94
N VAL A 317 16.16 5.62 -6.23
CA VAL A 317 17.29 6.17 -6.97
C VAL A 317 16.82 7.17 -8.03
N GLY A 318 17.24 8.43 -7.90
CA GLY A 318 16.97 9.52 -8.84
C GLY A 318 15.76 10.39 -8.46
N ILE A 319 15.86 11.70 -8.68
CA ILE A 319 14.85 12.69 -8.27
C ILE A 319 13.48 12.43 -8.92
N ILE A 320 12.41 12.92 -8.28
CA ILE A 320 11.05 12.91 -8.82
C ILE A 320 10.99 13.85 -10.03
N SER A 321 10.88 13.31 -11.23
CA SER A 321 10.80 14.08 -12.48
C SER A 321 10.23 13.22 -13.61
N GLU A 322 9.63 13.84 -14.63
CA GLU A 322 9.13 13.08 -15.80
C GLU A 322 10.22 12.24 -16.50
N PRO A 323 11.48 12.70 -16.68
CA PRO A 323 12.53 11.86 -17.25
C PRO A 323 12.84 10.59 -16.45
N ASN A 324 12.67 10.63 -15.13
CA ASN A 324 12.91 9.48 -14.24
C ASN A 324 11.67 8.58 -14.05
N ALA A 325 10.46 9.09 -14.35
CA ALA A 325 9.26 8.28 -14.33
C ALA A 325 9.34 7.17 -15.39
N HIS A 326 8.96 5.94 -15.03
CA HIS A 326 8.97 4.83 -15.98
C HIS A 326 7.70 4.83 -16.84
N PRO A 327 7.70 4.25 -18.07
CA PRO A 327 8.81 3.54 -18.71
C PRO A 327 10.00 4.43 -19.10
N VAL A 328 11.20 3.87 -19.08
CA VAL A 328 12.43 4.47 -19.62
C VAL A 328 12.84 3.74 -20.90
N ASP A 329 13.51 4.43 -21.83
CA ASP A 329 13.89 3.87 -23.15
C ASP A 329 15.40 3.64 -23.31
N SER A 330 15.84 3.11 -24.46
CA SER A 330 17.25 2.87 -24.78
C SER A 330 17.96 4.06 -25.44
N VAL A 331 17.32 5.23 -25.55
CA VAL A 331 17.90 6.41 -26.23
C VAL A 331 19.16 6.86 -25.49
N ARG A 332 20.21 7.12 -26.27
CA ARG A 332 21.53 7.54 -25.79
C ARG A 332 21.74 9.04 -25.89
N ALA A 333 22.42 9.61 -24.90
CA ALA A 333 22.75 11.04 -24.89
C ALA A 333 23.82 11.45 -25.92
N ASP A 334 24.64 10.51 -26.38
CA ASP A 334 25.63 10.72 -27.44
C ASP A 334 25.01 10.76 -28.86
N GLY A 335 23.70 10.55 -28.98
CA GLY A 335 22.97 10.57 -30.25
C GLY A 335 23.16 9.31 -31.12
N ALA A 336 23.87 8.29 -30.63
CA ALA A 336 24.04 7.05 -31.37
C ALA A 336 22.70 6.27 -31.43
N THR A 337 22.31 5.88 -32.64
CA THR A 337 21.11 5.05 -32.86
C THR A 337 21.37 3.63 -32.38
N VAL A 338 20.51 3.14 -31.49
CA VAL A 338 20.51 1.76 -30.98
C VAL A 338 19.12 1.16 -31.11
N PRO A 339 18.98 -0.18 -31.08
CA PRO A 339 17.66 -0.82 -31.04
C PRO A 339 16.79 -0.27 -29.92
N LEU A 340 15.52 -0.04 -30.21
CA LEU A 340 14.57 0.49 -29.23
C LEU A 340 14.23 -0.59 -28.21
N VAL A 341 14.49 -0.31 -26.94
CA VAL A 341 14.02 -1.09 -25.80
C VAL A 341 13.37 -0.11 -24.83
N THR A 342 12.20 -0.45 -24.30
CA THR A 342 11.61 0.28 -23.18
C THR A 342 11.39 -0.66 -22.01
N ALA A 343 11.56 -0.16 -20.79
CA ALA A 343 11.44 -0.98 -19.60
C ALA A 343 10.88 -0.19 -18.42
N VAL A 344 10.28 -0.94 -17.50
CA VAL A 344 9.87 -0.51 -16.16
C VAL A 344 10.56 -1.41 -15.14
N LEU A 345 10.87 -0.86 -13.96
CA LEU A 345 11.55 -1.54 -12.87
C LEU A 345 10.81 -1.29 -11.55
N ASN A 346 10.65 -2.36 -10.78
CA ASN A 346 10.34 -2.35 -9.35
C ASN A 346 11.56 -2.91 -8.59
N GLY A 347 11.91 -2.25 -7.48
CA GLY A 347 13.16 -2.52 -6.76
C GLY A 347 14.36 -1.81 -7.37
N ASP A 348 15.55 -2.18 -6.92
CA ASP A 348 16.79 -1.45 -7.20
C ASP A 348 17.84 -2.34 -7.87
N VAL A 349 18.54 -1.77 -8.85
CA VAL A 349 19.75 -2.36 -9.43
C VAL A 349 20.97 -1.82 -8.67
N ASP A 350 21.41 -2.54 -7.65
CA ASP A 350 22.47 -2.12 -6.71
C ASP A 350 23.78 -1.77 -7.44
N ASN A 351 24.10 -2.48 -8.52
CA ASN A 351 25.32 -2.30 -9.30
C ASN A 351 25.15 -1.40 -10.55
N HIS A 352 24.10 -0.58 -10.63
CA HIS A 352 23.82 0.24 -11.82
C HIS A 352 24.97 1.19 -12.18
N ALA A 353 25.61 1.83 -11.20
CA ALA A 353 26.69 2.78 -11.43
C ALA A 353 27.92 2.11 -12.08
N ASP A 354 28.26 0.90 -11.62
CA ASP A 354 29.35 0.10 -12.18
C ASP A 354 29.03 -0.35 -13.60
N LEU A 355 27.78 -0.73 -13.87
CA LEU A 355 27.32 -1.12 -15.21
C LEU A 355 27.39 0.05 -16.20
N VAL A 356 26.99 1.26 -15.80
CA VAL A 356 27.09 2.45 -16.65
C VAL A 356 28.53 2.67 -17.13
N VAL A 357 29.51 2.53 -16.23
CA VAL A 357 30.92 2.74 -16.54
C VAL A 357 31.51 1.58 -17.33
N SER A 358 31.31 0.34 -16.89
CA SER A 358 31.92 -0.86 -17.47
C SER A 358 31.40 -1.16 -18.88
N GLU A 359 30.13 -0.87 -19.15
CA GLU A 359 29.47 -1.12 -20.45
C GLU A 359 29.43 0.13 -21.35
N GLY A 360 29.95 1.27 -20.89
CA GLY A 360 29.99 2.52 -21.69
C GLY A 360 28.60 3.05 -22.04
N LEU A 361 27.65 2.95 -21.11
CA LEU A 361 26.29 3.43 -21.30
C LEU A 361 26.26 4.96 -21.29
N SER A 362 25.59 5.56 -22.28
CA SER A 362 25.47 7.02 -22.40
C SER A 362 24.03 7.43 -22.09
N THR A 363 23.84 8.08 -20.95
CA THR A 363 22.52 8.52 -20.44
C THR A 363 22.50 10.04 -20.27
N ALA A 364 21.36 10.67 -20.50
CA ALA A 364 21.18 12.10 -20.30
C ALA A 364 21.31 12.45 -18.81
N PRO A 365 22.00 13.54 -18.43
CA PRO A 365 22.22 13.91 -17.03
C PRO A 365 20.94 14.06 -16.20
N GLU A 366 19.82 14.38 -16.84
CA GLU A 366 18.50 14.53 -16.23
C GLU A 366 17.86 13.19 -15.84
N ILE A 367 18.31 12.08 -16.43
CA ILE A 367 17.84 10.72 -16.13
C ILE A 367 18.82 10.10 -15.13
N THR A 368 18.43 10.11 -13.86
CA THR A 368 19.22 9.66 -12.72
C THR A 368 18.73 8.35 -12.11
N THR A 369 17.63 7.79 -12.60
CA THR A 369 17.15 6.46 -12.17
C THR A 369 18.04 5.33 -12.67
N ASP A 370 18.28 4.36 -11.79
CA ASP A 370 18.95 3.09 -12.04
C ASP A 370 18.24 2.26 -13.13
N ALA A 371 16.91 2.34 -13.23
CA ALA A 371 16.11 1.62 -14.23
C ALA A 371 16.57 1.85 -15.68
N LYS A 372 17.23 2.97 -15.98
CA LYS A 372 17.75 3.29 -17.32
C LYS A 372 18.82 2.30 -17.79
N VAL A 373 19.51 1.60 -16.88
CA VAL A 373 20.49 0.58 -17.28
C VAL A 373 19.83 -0.62 -17.96
N VAL A 374 18.56 -0.91 -17.66
CA VAL A 374 17.80 -2.03 -18.24
C VAL A 374 17.67 -1.91 -19.76
N PRO A 375 17.01 -0.88 -20.31
CA PRO A 375 16.87 -0.76 -21.77
C PRO A 375 18.22 -0.44 -22.44
N ALA A 376 19.12 0.30 -21.79
CA ALA A 376 20.40 0.67 -22.37
C ALA A 376 21.32 -0.55 -22.60
N LEU A 377 21.45 -1.42 -21.60
CA LEU A 377 22.28 -2.63 -21.72
C LEU A 377 21.65 -3.67 -22.64
N CYS A 378 20.31 -3.81 -22.62
CA CYS A 378 19.61 -4.72 -23.53
C CYS A 378 19.79 -4.29 -25.00
N ALA A 379 19.66 -2.99 -25.28
CA ALA A 379 19.91 -2.44 -26.61
C ALA A 379 21.37 -2.65 -27.07
N ALA A 380 22.35 -2.59 -26.16
CA ALA A 380 23.74 -2.89 -26.47
C ALA A 380 23.94 -4.36 -26.86
N HIS A 381 23.29 -5.31 -26.18
CA HIS A 381 23.34 -6.72 -26.56
C HIS A 381 22.63 -7.01 -27.89
N LEU A 382 21.51 -6.36 -28.17
CA LEU A 382 20.84 -6.43 -29.48
C LEU A 382 21.75 -5.89 -30.59
N ALA A 383 22.40 -4.75 -30.36
CA ALA A 383 23.37 -4.18 -31.31
C ALA A 383 24.59 -5.08 -31.52
N ALA A 384 24.95 -5.91 -30.54
CA ALA A 384 25.98 -6.94 -30.65
C ALA A 384 25.53 -8.21 -31.40
N GLY A 385 24.27 -8.29 -31.84
CA GLY A 385 23.73 -9.37 -32.66
C GLY A 385 23.10 -10.52 -31.87
N HIS A 386 22.84 -10.35 -30.56
CA HIS A 386 22.03 -11.30 -29.81
C HIS A 386 20.55 -11.17 -30.17
N ASP A 387 19.81 -12.29 -30.14
CA ASP A 387 18.36 -12.23 -30.26
C ASP A 387 17.71 -11.60 -29.02
N ARG A 388 16.44 -11.20 -29.13
CA ARG A 388 15.67 -10.53 -28.08
C ARG A 388 15.70 -11.25 -26.73
N THR A 389 15.46 -12.56 -26.73
CA THR A 389 15.39 -13.37 -25.50
C THR A 389 16.76 -13.47 -24.83
N GLU A 390 17.83 -13.70 -25.61
CA GLU A 390 19.20 -13.80 -25.10
C GLU A 390 19.76 -12.44 -24.68
N ALA A 391 19.48 -11.36 -25.43
CA ALA A 391 19.87 -10.00 -25.08
C ALA A 391 19.30 -9.62 -23.71
N PHE A 392 17.99 -9.81 -23.52
CA PHE A 392 17.35 -9.53 -22.24
C PHE A 392 17.88 -10.42 -21.11
N ARG A 393 18.03 -11.73 -21.34
CA ARG A 393 18.60 -12.66 -20.34
C ARG A 393 19.99 -12.20 -19.88
N ARG A 394 20.87 -11.83 -20.81
CA ARG A 394 22.22 -11.33 -20.48
C ARG A 394 22.16 -10.06 -19.65
N THR A 395 21.31 -9.11 -20.03
CA THR A 395 21.09 -7.87 -19.29
C THR A 395 20.67 -8.14 -17.85
N VAL A 396 19.61 -8.91 -17.63
CA VAL A 396 19.10 -9.09 -16.26
C VAL A 396 20.00 -10.00 -15.42
N SER A 397 20.82 -10.85 -16.04
CA SER A 397 21.70 -11.79 -15.31
C SER A 397 22.80 -11.12 -14.51
N VAL A 398 23.26 -9.94 -14.96
CA VAL A 398 24.35 -9.20 -14.31
C VAL A 398 23.86 -8.25 -13.21
N PHE A 399 22.55 -8.09 -13.01
CA PHE A 399 22.01 -7.18 -11.99
C PHE A 399 22.16 -7.75 -10.59
N GLU A 400 22.67 -6.93 -9.68
CA GLU A 400 22.62 -7.18 -8.24
C GLU A 400 21.44 -6.42 -7.63
N GLY A 401 20.83 -6.98 -6.59
CA GLY A 401 19.62 -6.43 -5.95
C GLY A 401 18.38 -7.30 -6.11
N SER A 402 17.25 -6.78 -5.62
CA SER A 402 15.93 -7.42 -5.71
C SER A 402 15.09 -6.66 -6.73
N VAL A 403 14.84 -7.26 -7.90
CA VAL A 403 14.26 -6.57 -9.05
C VAL A 403 13.09 -7.33 -9.66
N ALA A 404 12.06 -6.58 -10.06
CA ALA A 404 11.00 -7.00 -10.96
C ALA A 404 11.01 -6.08 -12.19
N ILE A 405 11.10 -6.65 -13.38
CA ILE A 405 11.29 -5.90 -14.63
C ILE A 405 10.25 -6.35 -15.64
N ALA A 406 9.67 -5.40 -16.38
CA ALA A 406 8.96 -5.66 -17.62
C ALA A 406 9.56 -4.80 -18.75
N ALA A 407 9.83 -5.41 -19.89
CA ALA A 407 10.48 -4.77 -21.03
C ALA A 407 9.83 -5.12 -22.37
N ALA A 408 9.71 -4.12 -23.24
CA ALA A 408 9.27 -4.25 -24.63
C ALA A 408 10.45 -3.94 -25.57
N ILE A 409 10.60 -4.73 -26.63
CA ILE A 409 11.66 -4.54 -27.64
C ILE A 409 11.01 -4.16 -28.97
N GLY A 410 11.59 -3.18 -29.65
CA GLY A 410 11.01 -2.54 -30.83
C GLY A 410 10.90 -3.42 -32.07
N ASP A 411 11.46 -4.64 -32.08
CA ASP A 411 11.37 -5.61 -33.17
C ASP A 411 10.10 -6.46 -33.14
N SER A 412 9.38 -6.48 -32.01
CA SER A 412 8.19 -7.31 -31.82
C SER A 412 7.23 -6.65 -30.80
N PRO A 413 6.37 -5.71 -31.25
CA PRO A 413 5.46 -4.96 -30.37
C PRO A 413 4.43 -5.84 -29.63
N GLU A 414 4.19 -7.05 -30.12
CA GLU A 414 3.30 -8.05 -29.54
C GLU A 414 3.97 -8.94 -28.48
N ARG A 415 5.24 -8.68 -28.14
CA ARG A 415 6.02 -9.47 -27.18
C ARG A 415 6.38 -8.66 -25.94
N LEU A 416 6.34 -9.29 -24.77
CA LEU A 416 6.77 -8.70 -23.52
C LEU A 416 7.71 -9.65 -22.77
N LEU A 417 8.78 -9.10 -22.22
CA LEU A 417 9.76 -9.84 -21.43
C LEU A 417 9.68 -9.40 -19.96
N LEU A 418 9.60 -10.37 -19.07
CA LEU A 418 9.53 -10.19 -17.62
C LEU A 418 10.74 -10.83 -16.96
N ALA A 419 11.25 -10.22 -15.89
CA ALA A 419 12.27 -10.83 -15.04
C ALA A 419 11.97 -10.57 -13.56
N LEU A 420 12.23 -11.56 -12.71
CA LEU A 420 12.10 -11.46 -11.25
C LEU A 420 13.31 -12.10 -10.56
N ARG A 421 13.92 -11.37 -9.63
CA ARG A 421 15.02 -11.82 -8.77
C ARG A 421 14.84 -11.29 -7.35
N GLY A 422 15.07 -12.15 -6.36
CA GLY A 422 14.94 -11.80 -4.93
C GLY A 422 13.50 -11.95 -4.41
N SER A 423 13.34 -11.82 -3.09
CA SER A 423 12.06 -11.91 -2.38
C SER A 423 11.31 -10.59 -2.27
N GLY A 424 11.99 -9.46 -2.45
CA GLY A 424 11.44 -8.14 -2.14
C GLY A 424 10.42 -7.62 -3.16
N GLN A 425 10.30 -8.26 -4.32
CA GLN A 425 9.42 -7.82 -5.41
C GLN A 425 8.50 -8.96 -5.88
N GLY A 426 7.36 -8.60 -6.47
CA GLY A 426 6.38 -9.53 -7.02
C GLY A 426 6.09 -9.26 -8.50
N LEU A 427 5.78 -10.32 -9.24
CA LEU A 427 5.19 -10.26 -10.59
C LEU A 427 4.18 -11.39 -10.77
N TYR A 428 3.03 -11.03 -11.31
CA TYR A 428 1.89 -11.91 -11.53
C TYR A 428 1.44 -11.78 -12.99
N VAL A 429 1.25 -12.90 -13.67
CA VAL A 429 0.72 -12.96 -15.04
C VAL A 429 -0.70 -13.50 -14.98
N GLY A 430 -1.67 -12.60 -15.01
CA GLY A 430 -3.09 -12.92 -15.11
C GLY A 430 -3.47 -13.44 -16.49
N LEU A 431 -4.31 -14.48 -16.49
CA LEU A 431 -4.83 -15.14 -17.67
C LEU A 431 -6.32 -14.76 -17.86
N ALA A 432 -6.59 -13.79 -18.72
CA ALA A 432 -7.96 -13.43 -19.13
C ALA A 432 -8.30 -14.08 -20.48
N GLU A 433 -9.58 -14.07 -20.91
CA GLU A 433 -10.05 -14.79 -22.12
C GLU A 433 -9.21 -14.50 -23.39
N ASP A 434 -8.86 -13.23 -23.61
CA ASP A 434 -8.17 -12.72 -24.79
C ASP A 434 -6.99 -11.79 -24.44
N ALA A 435 -6.53 -11.80 -23.18
CA ALA A 435 -5.47 -10.92 -22.71
C ALA A 435 -4.57 -11.57 -21.66
N TYR A 436 -3.30 -11.18 -21.67
CA TYR A 436 -2.45 -11.24 -20.48
C TYR A 436 -2.48 -9.91 -19.78
N VAL A 437 -2.63 -9.94 -18.45
CA VAL A 437 -2.42 -8.78 -17.58
C VAL A 437 -1.27 -9.08 -16.64
N VAL A 438 -0.20 -8.29 -16.72
CA VAL A 438 0.94 -8.40 -15.82
C VAL A 438 0.80 -7.34 -14.76
N ALA A 439 0.92 -7.71 -13.49
CA ALA A 439 1.01 -6.73 -12.43
C ALA A 439 2.04 -7.13 -11.37
N SER A 440 2.57 -6.17 -10.62
CA SER A 440 3.46 -6.46 -9.49
C SER A 440 2.73 -6.92 -8.23
N GLU A 441 1.41 -6.75 -8.17
CA GLU A 441 0.53 -7.27 -7.11
C GLU A 441 -0.77 -7.83 -7.72
N PRO A 442 -1.44 -8.81 -7.08
CA PRO A 442 -2.70 -9.36 -7.57
C PRO A 442 -3.79 -8.30 -7.74
N TYR A 443 -3.73 -7.20 -6.98
CA TYR A 443 -4.64 -6.05 -7.09
C TYR A 443 -4.71 -5.47 -8.49
N GLY A 444 -3.60 -5.51 -9.25
CA GLY A 444 -3.55 -5.06 -10.64
C GLY A 444 -4.23 -6.03 -11.63
N VAL A 445 -4.38 -7.31 -11.26
CA VAL A 445 -4.89 -8.40 -12.10
C VAL A 445 -6.40 -8.61 -11.96
N VAL A 446 -6.93 -8.49 -10.73
CA VAL A 446 -8.26 -9.01 -10.33
C VAL A 446 -9.46 -8.37 -11.01
N GLU A 447 -9.34 -7.19 -11.63
CA GLU A 447 -10.43 -6.61 -12.44
C GLU A 447 -10.67 -7.43 -13.74
N LEU A 448 -9.62 -8.05 -14.27
CA LEU A 448 -9.64 -8.75 -15.56
C LEU A 448 -9.79 -10.25 -15.39
N THR A 449 -9.18 -10.83 -14.36
CA THR A 449 -9.20 -12.27 -14.11
C THR A 449 -8.80 -12.58 -12.67
N ALA A 450 -9.36 -13.65 -12.12
CA ALA A 450 -8.93 -14.19 -10.84
C ALA A 450 -7.74 -15.15 -10.99
N ASP A 451 -7.48 -15.67 -12.19
CA ASP A 451 -6.50 -16.74 -12.39
C ASP A 451 -5.16 -16.15 -12.88
N PHE A 452 -4.08 -16.44 -12.16
CA PHE A 452 -2.75 -15.93 -12.48
C PHE A 452 -1.63 -16.93 -12.20
N VAL A 453 -0.50 -16.75 -12.88
CA VAL A 453 0.78 -17.40 -12.56
C VAL A 453 1.65 -16.43 -11.79
N ARG A 454 2.08 -16.81 -10.58
CA ARG A 454 3.04 -16.04 -9.77
C ARG A 454 4.46 -16.39 -10.18
N MET A 455 5.28 -15.38 -10.47
CA MET A 455 6.71 -15.57 -10.69
C MET A 455 7.45 -15.81 -9.36
N ASP A 456 8.52 -16.58 -9.40
CA ASP A 456 9.37 -16.92 -8.25
C ASP A 456 10.78 -16.33 -8.42
N GLY A 457 11.19 -15.51 -7.46
CA GLY A 457 12.49 -14.84 -7.43
C GLY A 457 13.58 -15.58 -6.63
N GLU A 458 13.23 -16.63 -5.88
CA GLU A 458 14.09 -17.21 -4.86
C GLU A 458 14.34 -18.71 -5.01
N THR A 459 13.39 -19.50 -5.50
CA THR A 459 13.59 -20.95 -5.63
C THR A 459 14.74 -21.24 -6.61
N PRO A 460 15.72 -22.09 -6.24
CA PRO A 460 16.77 -22.52 -7.16
C PRO A 460 16.17 -23.17 -8.41
N ALA A 461 16.71 -22.83 -9.58
CA ALA A 461 16.25 -23.39 -10.86
C ALA A 461 16.38 -24.91 -10.96
N ASP A 462 17.22 -25.52 -10.11
CA ASP A 462 17.29 -26.96 -9.89
C ASP A 462 17.14 -27.22 -8.39
N PRO A 463 16.00 -27.77 -7.93
CA PRO A 463 15.78 -28.06 -6.51
C PRO A 463 16.78 -29.05 -5.91
N ALA A 464 17.48 -29.84 -6.75
CA ALA A 464 18.52 -30.77 -6.29
C ALA A 464 19.90 -30.11 -6.15
N ASP A 465 20.08 -28.89 -6.67
CA ASP A 465 21.32 -28.12 -6.59
C ASP A 465 21.07 -26.76 -5.91
N PRO A 466 21.34 -26.64 -4.59
CA PRO A 466 21.21 -25.37 -3.87
C PRO A 466 22.04 -24.20 -4.44
N GLY A 467 23.06 -24.50 -5.26
CA GLY A 467 23.90 -23.52 -5.95
C GLY A 467 23.40 -23.12 -7.35
N ALA A 468 22.28 -23.70 -7.82
CA ALA A 468 21.68 -23.32 -9.10
C ALA A 468 21.23 -21.85 -9.11
N SER A 469 21.15 -21.26 -10.30
CA SER A 469 20.68 -19.88 -10.45
C SER A 469 19.29 -19.69 -9.88
N ARG A 470 19.03 -18.55 -9.25
CA ARG A 470 17.71 -18.15 -8.73
C ARG A 470 17.09 -17.07 -9.60
N GLY A 471 15.77 -16.97 -9.50
CA GLY A 471 14.96 -16.04 -10.28
C GLY A 471 14.49 -16.59 -11.62
N GLN A 472 13.52 -15.90 -12.20
CA GLN A 472 12.81 -16.32 -13.41
C GLN A 472 12.75 -15.21 -14.46
N ILE A 473 12.76 -15.63 -15.71
CA ILE A 473 12.48 -14.81 -16.89
C ILE A 473 11.27 -15.43 -17.60
N VAL A 474 10.28 -14.61 -17.93
CA VAL A 474 9.08 -15.03 -18.67
C VAL A 474 8.94 -14.18 -19.93
N GLU A 475 8.75 -14.82 -21.06
CA GLU A 475 8.37 -14.16 -22.31
C GLU A 475 6.89 -14.43 -22.61
N LEU A 476 6.15 -13.37 -22.92
CA LEU A 476 4.74 -13.42 -23.29
C LEU A 476 4.54 -13.20 -24.79
N ASP A 477 3.72 -14.05 -25.39
CA ASP A 477 3.25 -13.95 -26.78
C ASP A 477 1.85 -13.36 -26.86
N GLY A 478 1.73 -12.09 -27.29
CA GLY A 478 0.45 -11.41 -27.45
C GLY A 478 -0.50 -12.10 -28.42
N ALA A 479 0.00 -12.83 -29.43
CA ALA A 479 -0.87 -13.57 -30.37
C ALA A 479 -1.60 -14.74 -29.69
N LEU A 480 -1.06 -15.23 -28.58
CA LEU A 480 -1.59 -16.32 -27.77
C LEU A 480 -2.15 -15.81 -26.42
N ALA A 481 -2.41 -14.51 -26.30
CA ALA A 481 -2.85 -13.89 -25.04
C ALA A 481 -4.03 -14.63 -24.38
N GLY A 482 -3.90 -14.87 -23.07
CA GLY A 482 -4.88 -15.62 -22.28
C GLY A 482 -4.66 -17.13 -22.18
N THR A 483 -3.59 -17.67 -22.77
CA THR A 483 -3.34 -19.13 -22.81
C THR A 483 -2.01 -19.50 -22.14
N PHE A 484 -1.74 -20.78 -21.89
CA PHE A 484 -0.45 -21.19 -21.32
C PHE A 484 0.65 -21.27 -22.38
N GLU A 485 0.26 -21.59 -23.61
CA GLU A 485 1.13 -21.79 -24.75
C GLU A 485 1.89 -20.51 -25.13
N GLY A 486 1.35 -19.34 -24.77
CA GLY A 486 2.03 -18.06 -24.97
C GLY A 486 2.99 -17.65 -23.85
N LEU A 487 3.20 -18.47 -22.81
CA LEU A 487 4.17 -18.23 -21.73
C LEU A 487 5.42 -19.09 -21.93
N SER A 488 6.58 -18.46 -22.04
CA SER A 488 7.87 -19.14 -22.06
C SER A 488 8.73 -18.74 -20.87
N ARG A 489 8.84 -19.61 -19.87
CA ARG A 489 9.59 -19.37 -18.62
C ARG A 489 10.94 -20.09 -18.60
N ARG A 490 11.98 -19.39 -18.12
CA ARG A 490 13.36 -19.88 -17.99
C ARG A 490 14.07 -19.26 -16.80
N SER A 491 15.15 -19.87 -16.35
CA SER A 491 16.06 -19.30 -15.37
C SER A 491 17.07 -18.33 -16.02
N TYR A 492 17.79 -17.60 -15.17
CA TYR A 492 18.87 -16.71 -15.59
C TYR A 492 20.05 -17.44 -16.23
N ASP A 493 20.33 -18.69 -15.86
CA ASP A 493 21.34 -19.54 -16.53
C ASP A 493 20.86 -20.13 -17.87
N GLY A 494 19.60 -19.90 -18.24
CA GLY A 494 19.01 -20.34 -19.51
C GLY A 494 18.30 -21.69 -19.47
N ARG A 495 18.25 -22.38 -18.32
CA ARG A 495 17.48 -23.61 -18.15
C ARG A 495 15.97 -23.34 -18.38
N PRO A 496 15.27 -24.14 -19.20
CA PRO A 496 13.82 -24.05 -19.33
C PRO A 496 13.11 -24.41 -18.03
N LEU A 497 12.08 -23.64 -17.66
CA LEU A 497 11.26 -23.86 -16.47
C LEU A 497 9.78 -23.89 -16.91
N PRO A 498 9.27 -25.01 -17.44
CA PRO A 498 7.92 -25.07 -18.02
C PRO A 498 6.84 -24.57 -17.06
N VAL A 499 5.83 -23.88 -17.61
CA VAL A 499 4.62 -23.47 -16.88
C VAL A 499 3.54 -24.52 -17.12
N THR A 500 2.86 -24.92 -16.06
CA THR A 500 1.83 -25.95 -16.05
C THR A 500 0.54 -25.42 -15.41
N HIS A 501 -0.54 -26.20 -15.49
CA HIS A 501 -1.80 -25.85 -14.81
C HIS A 501 -1.66 -25.81 -13.28
N GLU A 502 -0.66 -26.49 -12.70
CA GLU A 502 -0.41 -26.47 -11.25
C GLU A 502 0.20 -25.14 -10.79
N ASP A 503 0.80 -24.36 -11.70
CA ASP A 503 1.33 -23.03 -11.40
C ASP A 503 0.23 -21.96 -11.30
N VAL A 504 -1.03 -22.26 -11.67
CA VAL A 504 -2.13 -21.30 -11.63
C VAL A 504 -2.74 -21.22 -10.24
N VAL A 505 -2.72 -20.01 -9.72
CA VAL A 505 -3.37 -19.64 -8.48
C VAL A 505 -4.60 -18.82 -8.79
N ARG A 506 -5.68 -19.08 -8.07
CA ARG A 506 -6.90 -18.27 -8.11
C ARG A 506 -6.87 -17.24 -6.98
N ALA A 507 -7.03 -15.97 -7.33
CA ALA A 507 -7.21 -14.90 -6.37
C ALA A 507 -8.51 -15.10 -5.59
N GLU A 508 -8.44 -14.94 -4.27
CA GLU A 508 -9.61 -14.93 -3.38
C GLU A 508 -10.03 -13.51 -2.99
N ILE A 509 -9.63 -12.52 -3.79
CA ILE A 509 -9.95 -11.11 -3.61
C ILE A 509 -10.50 -10.55 -4.92
N THR A 510 -11.31 -9.51 -4.80
CA THR A 510 -11.93 -8.80 -5.93
C THR A 510 -11.65 -7.30 -5.83
N THR A 511 -11.98 -6.54 -6.87
CA THR A 511 -11.87 -5.07 -6.85
C THR A 511 -12.72 -4.43 -5.75
N ARG A 512 -13.81 -5.10 -5.33
CA ARG A 512 -14.66 -4.65 -4.20
C ARG A 512 -13.89 -4.59 -2.89
N ASP A 513 -13.02 -5.57 -2.65
CA ASP A 513 -12.33 -5.72 -1.37
C ASP A 513 -11.19 -4.70 -1.20
N ILE A 514 -10.74 -4.09 -2.31
CA ILE A 514 -9.65 -3.09 -2.37
C ILE A 514 -10.13 -1.70 -2.78
N ASP A 515 -11.44 -1.48 -2.88
CA ASP A 515 -12.00 -0.19 -3.22
C ASP A 515 -11.82 0.82 -2.06
N ARG A 516 -11.47 2.07 -2.38
CA ARG A 516 -11.37 3.14 -1.37
C ARG A 516 -12.75 3.73 -1.04
N GLY A 517 -13.76 3.52 -1.88
CA GLY A 517 -15.04 4.21 -1.80
C GLY A 517 -14.87 5.73 -1.84
N ASP A 518 -15.76 6.43 -1.14
CA ASP A 518 -15.75 7.89 -1.06
C ASP A 518 -14.78 8.44 0.00
N TYR A 519 -13.94 7.59 0.60
CA TYR A 519 -12.97 8.02 1.60
C TYR A 519 -11.79 8.74 0.96
N PRO A 520 -11.28 9.83 1.57
CA PRO A 520 -10.10 10.51 1.07
C PRO A 520 -8.81 9.68 1.21
N HIS A 521 -8.76 8.74 2.16
CA HIS A 521 -7.59 7.88 2.39
C HIS A 521 -8.03 6.47 2.81
N PHE A 522 -7.34 5.44 2.34
CA PHE A 522 -7.56 4.04 2.77
C PHE A 522 -7.49 3.90 4.29
N LEU A 523 -6.53 4.57 4.94
CA LEU A 523 -6.42 4.55 6.40
C LEU A 523 -7.71 4.97 7.12
N LEU A 524 -8.37 6.05 6.66
CA LEU A 524 -9.62 6.49 7.28
C LEU A 524 -10.77 5.51 7.00
N LYS A 525 -10.82 4.93 5.79
CA LYS A 525 -11.75 3.85 5.47
C LYS A 525 -11.59 2.70 6.45
N GLU A 526 -10.36 2.22 6.63
CA GLU A 526 -10.06 1.03 7.42
C GLU A 526 -10.25 1.26 8.93
N ILE A 527 -9.96 2.46 9.46
CA ILE A 527 -10.39 2.86 10.80
C ILE A 527 -11.93 2.77 10.91
N GLY A 528 -12.64 3.29 9.91
CA GLY A 528 -14.10 3.27 9.85
C GLY A 528 -14.72 1.86 9.73
N GLU A 529 -14.03 0.94 9.06
CA GLU A 529 -14.45 -0.45 8.85
C GLU A 529 -14.07 -1.39 10.01
N SER A 530 -13.21 -0.94 10.92
CA SER A 530 -12.74 -1.74 12.06
C SER A 530 -13.87 -2.40 12.88
N PRO A 531 -15.03 -1.76 13.15
CA PRO A 531 -16.14 -2.44 13.83
C PRO A 531 -16.69 -3.64 13.06
N GLU A 532 -16.82 -3.54 11.74
CA GLU A 532 -17.31 -4.65 10.92
C GLU A 532 -16.29 -5.76 10.80
N SER A 533 -15.00 -5.42 10.71
CA SER A 533 -13.89 -6.39 10.77
C SER A 533 -13.93 -7.21 12.07
N VAL A 534 -14.20 -6.55 13.21
CA VAL A 534 -14.41 -7.23 14.50
C VAL A 534 -15.67 -8.10 14.48
N ARG A 535 -16.80 -7.58 13.97
CA ARG A 535 -18.06 -8.36 13.86
C ARG A 535 -17.86 -9.62 13.02
N ALA A 536 -17.20 -9.50 11.86
CA ALA A 536 -16.87 -10.63 11.00
C ALA A 536 -15.95 -11.64 11.69
N THR A 537 -14.98 -11.17 12.49
CA THR A 537 -14.09 -12.05 13.27
C THR A 537 -14.84 -12.85 14.34
N LEU A 538 -15.92 -12.30 14.91
CA LEU A 538 -16.76 -12.97 15.91
C LEU A 538 -17.84 -13.88 15.31
N ARG A 539 -18.32 -13.54 14.10
CA ARG A 539 -19.43 -14.22 13.41
C ARG A 539 -19.18 -15.73 13.30
N GLY A 540 -20.16 -16.52 13.76
CA GLY A 540 -20.08 -17.99 13.78
C GLY A 540 -19.12 -18.59 14.80
N ARG A 541 -18.30 -17.78 15.49
CA ARG A 541 -17.31 -18.23 16.48
C ARG A 541 -17.69 -17.92 17.91
N LEU A 542 -18.45 -16.85 18.11
CA LEU A 542 -19.10 -16.52 19.38
C LEU A 542 -20.58 -16.85 19.25
N VAL A 543 -21.03 -17.90 19.93
CA VAL A 543 -22.40 -18.42 19.80
C VAL A 543 -23.15 -18.34 21.13
N GLN A 544 -24.45 -18.09 21.05
CA GLN A 544 -25.31 -18.09 22.22
C GLN A 544 -25.66 -19.53 22.62
N THR A 545 -25.53 -19.87 23.90
CA THR A 545 -25.99 -21.18 24.40
C THR A 545 -27.51 -21.21 24.52
N GLY A 546 -28.14 -22.18 23.87
CA GLY A 546 -29.57 -22.44 23.98
C GLY A 546 -29.94 -23.02 25.35
N PRO A 547 -31.22 -22.96 25.77
CA PRO A 547 -31.69 -23.46 27.07
C PRO A 547 -31.61 -24.99 27.27
N GLY A 548 -30.96 -25.74 26.36
CA GLY A 548 -30.87 -27.20 26.39
C GLY A 548 -29.46 -27.79 26.55
N ASP A 549 -28.40 -26.99 26.38
CA ASP A 549 -27.01 -27.46 26.46
C ASP A 549 -26.41 -27.03 27.80
N ASP A 550 -26.34 -28.00 28.72
CA ASP A 550 -26.01 -27.88 30.15
C ASP A 550 -27.00 -27.05 31.00
N ALA A 551 -27.52 -27.72 32.03
CA ALA A 551 -28.63 -27.28 32.85
C ALA A 551 -28.42 -25.87 33.47
N GLY A 552 -28.96 -24.84 32.81
CA GLY A 552 -29.29 -23.54 33.40
C GLY A 552 -28.38 -22.35 33.07
N SER A 553 -27.42 -22.48 32.15
CA SER A 553 -26.52 -21.36 31.77
C SER A 553 -26.94 -20.68 30.46
N THR A 554 -27.64 -19.55 30.55
CA THR A 554 -27.79 -18.61 29.43
C THR A 554 -26.51 -17.79 29.28
N GLY A 555 -25.76 -17.92 28.18
CA GLY A 555 -24.51 -17.19 27.99
C GLY A 555 -23.92 -17.31 26.58
N TRP A 556 -22.69 -16.84 26.42
CA TRP A 556 -21.91 -16.93 25.17
C TRP A 556 -20.84 -18.02 25.30
N GLN A 557 -20.59 -18.75 24.22
CA GLN A 557 -19.53 -19.77 24.10
C GLN A 557 -18.67 -19.49 22.87
N VAL A 558 -17.37 -19.80 22.97
CA VAL A 558 -16.47 -19.85 21.82
C VAL A 558 -16.56 -21.21 21.13
N ARG A 559 -16.83 -21.22 19.82
CA ARG A 559 -16.76 -22.40 18.95
C ARG A 559 -15.83 -22.09 17.79
N LEU A 560 -14.63 -22.65 17.83
CA LEU A 560 -13.69 -22.60 16.70
C LEU A 560 -13.73 -23.94 15.96
N GLY A 561 -13.70 -23.88 14.63
CA GLY A 561 -13.58 -25.07 13.78
C GLY A 561 -12.34 -25.90 14.10
N ASP A 562 -12.32 -27.15 13.63
CA ASP A 562 -11.21 -28.07 13.91
C ASP A 562 -9.87 -27.53 13.37
N ASP A 563 -9.90 -26.89 12.19
CA ASP A 563 -8.74 -26.30 11.53
C ASP A 563 -8.13 -25.11 12.28
N ALA A 564 -8.87 -24.44 13.18
CA ALA A 564 -8.40 -23.23 13.83
C ALA A 564 -7.27 -23.48 14.84
N LEU A 565 -7.36 -24.58 15.59
CA LEU A 565 -6.26 -25.07 16.43
C LEU A 565 -5.48 -26.17 15.74
N GLY A 566 -6.14 -27.01 14.92
CA GLY A 566 -5.55 -28.22 14.39
C GLY A 566 -5.63 -29.40 15.37
N VAL A 567 -5.70 -30.61 14.83
CA VAL A 567 -5.85 -31.84 15.63
C VAL A 567 -4.63 -32.09 16.53
N ASP A 568 -3.43 -31.89 15.99
CA ASP A 568 -2.17 -32.14 16.71
C ASP A 568 -1.95 -31.16 17.87
N VAL A 569 -2.30 -29.88 17.68
CA VAL A 569 -2.23 -28.87 18.73
C VAL A 569 -3.20 -29.19 19.86
N ARG A 570 -4.46 -29.56 19.53
CA ARG A 570 -5.46 -29.96 20.54
C ARG A 570 -4.98 -31.16 21.35
N ALA A 571 -4.40 -32.16 20.68
CA ALA A 571 -3.86 -33.35 21.35
C ALA A 571 -2.71 -33.01 22.30
N ALA A 572 -1.74 -32.21 21.84
CA ALA A 572 -0.57 -31.81 22.62
C ALA A 572 -0.91 -30.90 23.81
N LEU A 573 -1.97 -30.09 23.71
CA LEU A 573 -2.51 -29.33 24.84
C LEU A 573 -3.19 -30.24 25.87
N ALA A 574 -4.02 -31.18 25.41
CA ALA A 574 -4.81 -32.06 26.29
C ALA A 574 -3.95 -33.07 27.09
N ASP A 575 -2.92 -33.62 26.46
CA ASP A 575 -2.00 -34.55 27.13
C ASP A 575 -0.97 -33.85 28.04
N GLY A 576 -0.72 -32.55 27.81
CA GLY A 576 0.20 -31.72 28.59
C GLY A 576 1.64 -31.73 28.06
N THR A 577 1.81 -32.09 26.79
CA THR A 577 3.08 -31.94 26.04
C THR A 577 3.48 -30.47 25.94
N ILE A 578 2.52 -29.59 25.62
CA ILE A 578 2.79 -28.15 25.54
C ILE A 578 2.96 -27.58 26.95
N ARG A 579 4.13 -26.99 27.18
CA ARG A 579 4.52 -26.30 28.42
C ARG A 579 4.78 -24.83 28.24
N ARG A 580 4.95 -24.39 27.00
CA ARG A 580 5.22 -22.99 26.67
C ARG A 580 4.40 -22.55 25.48
N ILE A 581 3.86 -21.34 25.55
CA ILE A 581 3.26 -20.64 24.43
C ILE A 581 4.06 -19.37 24.15
N LEU A 582 4.57 -19.25 22.93
CA LEU A 582 5.26 -18.06 22.44
C LEU A 582 4.41 -17.34 21.42
N VAL A 583 3.99 -16.12 21.71
CA VAL A 583 3.25 -15.28 20.75
C VAL A 583 4.26 -14.40 20.00
N ILE A 584 4.25 -14.48 18.66
CA ILE A 584 5.17 -13.74 17.80
C ILE A 584 4.45 -12.95 16.72
N GLY A 585 5.07 -11.85 16.32
CA GLY A 585 4.65 -11.01 15.20
C GLY A 585 5.72 -9.95 14.92
N GLN A 586 5.40 -8.99 14.06
CA GLN A 586 6.23 -7.81 13.82
C GLN A 586 5.39 -6.53 13.82
N GLY A 587 5.98 -5.40 14.25
CA GLY A 587 5.29 -4.11 14.32
C GLY A 587 3.97 -4.15 15.10
N THR A 588 2.90 -3.65 14.50
CA THR A 588 1.54 -3.69 15.07
C THR A 588 1.08 -5.12 15.43
N ALA A 589 1.45 -6.14 14.66
CA ALA A 589 1.11 -7.54 14.98
C ALA A 589 1.82 -8.06 16.25
N ALA A 590 3.04 -7.59 16.53
CA ALA A 590 3.71 -7.89 17.80
C ALA A 590 3.02 -7.21 18.98
N VAL A 591 2.52 -5.98 18.80
CA VAL A 591 1.73 -5.29 19.83
C VAL A 591 0.39 -5.99 20.08
N ALA A 592 -0.29 -6.42 19.01
CA ALA A 592 -1.47 -7.29 19.14
C ALA A 592 -1.11 -8.59 19.87
N GLY A 593 0.04 -9.18 19.59
CA GLY A 593 0.59 -10.35 20.29
C GLY A 593 0.68 -10.17 21.80
N GLY A 594 1.11 -9.00 22.26
CA GLY A 594 1.10 -8.65 23.69
C GLY A 594 -0.30 -8.58 24.32
N SER A 595 -1.36 -8.37 23.53
CA SER A 595 -2.74 -8.52 24.02
C SER A 595 -3.20 -9.97 24.05
N VAL A 596 -2.76 -10.78 23.08
CA VAL A 596 -3.06 -12.22 22.99
C VAL A 596 -2.38 -12.99 24.12
N SER A 597 -1.12 -12.70 24.43
CA SER A 597 -0.39 -13.31 25.55
C SER A 597 -1.13 -13.08 26.87
N ARG A 598 -1.56 -11.85 27.15
CA ARG A 598 -2.36 -11.50 28.34
C ARG A 598 -3.71 -12.21 28.38
N ALA A 599 -4.35 -12.43 27.23
CA ALA A 599 -5.60 -13.19 27.17
C ALA A 599 -5.36 -14.68 27.50
N LEU A 600 -4.31 -15.28 26.95
CA LEU A 600 -3.87 -16.65 27.24
C LEU A 600 -3.52 -16.82 28.71
N GLU A 601 -2.71 -15.92 29.29
CA GLU A 601 -2.36 -15.93 30.71
C GLU A 601 -3.60 -15.93 31.62
N ALA A 602 -4.60 -15.09 31.29
CA ALA A 602 -5.82 -14.99 32.07
C ALA A 602 -6.70 -16.24 31.99
N GLU A 603 -6.80 -16.87 30.82
CA GLU A 603 -7.60 -18.09 30.61
C GLU A 603 -6.93 -19.35 31.16
N LEU A 604 -5.60 -19.39 31.15
CA LEU A 604 -4.79 -20.49 31.70
C LEU A 604 -4.53 -20.32 33.22
N ALA A 605 -5.00 -19.22 33.81
CA ALA A 605 -4.89 -18.98 35.24
C ALA A 605 -5.60 -20.10 36.05
N GLY A 606 -4.97 -20.55 37.12
CA GLY A 606 -5.54 -21.57 38.00
C GLY A 606 -5.32 -23.02 37.54
N MET A 607 -4.57 -23.26 36.46
CA MET A 607 -4.06 -24.59 36.12
C MET A 607 -3.21 -25.17 37.26
N ALA A 608 -3.25 -26.50 37.42
CA ALA A 608 -2.41 -27.18 38.40
C ALA A 608 -0.92 -26.99 38.06
N PRO A 609 -0.01 -26.84 39.05
CA PRO A 609 1.42 -26.60 38.78
C PRO A 609 2.10 -27.68 37.92
N SER A 610 1.62 -28.92 37.97
CA SER A 610 2.13 -30.01 37.12
C SER A 610 1.70 -29.89 35.65
N ARG A 611 0.79 -28.97 35.31
CA ARG A 611 0.24 -28.72 33.97
C ARG A 611 0.26 -27.23 33.61
N SER A 612 0.99 -26.39 34.35
CA SER A 612 1.12 -24.98 33.99
C SER A 612 1.78 -24.84 32.62
N ILE A 613 1.33 -23.81 31.91
CA ILE A 613 1.85 -23.40 30.61
C ILE A 613 2.36 -21.97 30.77
N ASP A 614 3.63 -21.76 30.49
CA ASP A 614 4.23 -20.42 30.51
C ASP A 614 3.92 -19.69 29.21
N VAL A 615 3.45 -18.45 29.29
CA VAL A 615 3.09 -17.64 28.12
C VAL A 615 4.04 -16.45 28.04
N GLU A 616 4.62 -16.24 26.87
CA GLU A 616 5.47 -15.08 26.60
C GLU A 616 5.15 -14.50 25.21
N ASP A 617 5.46 -13.23 25.01
CA ASP A 617 5.42 -12.58 23.70
C ASP A 617 6.75 -11.91 23.36
N CYS A 618 7.10 -11.93 22.08
CA CYS A 618 8.27 -11.20 21.57
C CYS A 618 8.14 -10.95 20.05
N PRO A 619 8.89 -9.99 19.49
CA PRO A 619 9.05 -9.89 18.04
C PRO A 619 9.60 -11.18 17.44
N ALA A 620 9.15 -11.55 16.24
CA ALA A 620 9.58 -12.79 15.59
C ALA A 620 11.12 -12.85 15.36
N THR A 621 11.76 -11.71 15.13
CA THR A 621 13.21 -11.56 15.00
C THR A 621 13.96 -11.76 16.30
N GLU A 622 13.38 -11.40 17.44
CA GLU A 622 13.99 -11.65 18.75
C GLU A 622 14.00 -13.15 19.07
N LEU A 623 12.90 -13.85 18.73
CA LEU A 623 12.85 -15.30 18.83
C LEU A 623 13.93 -15.94 17.94
N SER A 624 13.94 -15.67 16.64
CA SER A 624 14.90 -16.30 15.72
C SER A 624 16.35 -15.86 15.92
N GLY A 625 16.59 -14.67 16.45
CA GLY A 625 17.93 -14.17 16.77
C GLY A 625 18.49 -14.76 18.07
N PHE A 626 17.66 -14.90 19.11
CA PHE A 626 18.16 -15.12 20.48
C PHE A 626 17.36 -16.13 21.32
N GLY A 627 16.10 -16.40 20.96
CA GLY A 627 15.18 -17.21 21.77
C GLY A 627 15.06 -18.69 21.38
N LEU A 628 15.70 -19.14 20.32
CA LEU A 628 15.57 -20.52 19.82
C LEU A 628 16.28 -21.54 20.73
N ALA A 629 15.53 -22.52 21.23
CA ALA A 629 16.08 -23.72 21.88
C ALA A 629 16.39 -24.80 20.83
N SER A 630 17.24 -25.79 21.14
CA SER A 630 17.56 -26.87 20.20
C SER A 630 16.40 -27.84 19.95
N ASP A 631 15.55 -28.02 20.96
CA ASP A 631 14.31 -28.79 20.93
C ASP A 631 13.21 -27.86 21.42
N MET A 632 12.13 -27.78 20.65
CA MET A 632 10.96 -26.94 20.92
C MET A 632 9.66 -27.76 20.86
N SER A 633 9.74 -29.08 21.00
CA SER A 633 8.57 -29.98 20.95
C SER A 633 7.54 -29.75 22.06
N ASP A 634 7.91 -29.05 23.13
CA ASP A 634 7.03 -28.63 24.22
C ASP A 634 6.44 -27.21 24.02
N THR A 635 6.70 -26.59 22.87
CA THR A 635 6.38 -25.19 22.60
C THR A 635 5.32 -25.07 21.51
N LEU A 636 4.27 -24.32 21.81
CA LEU A 636 3.30 -23.83 20.84
C LEU A 636 3.64 -22.38 20.47
N VAL A 637 3.81 -22.09 19.19
CA VAL A 637 4.04 -20.74 18.69
C VAL A 637 2.73 -20.20 18.10
N VAL A 638 2.26 -19.05 18.58
CA VAL A 638 1.15 -18.31 17.99
C VAL A 638 1.73 -17.20 17.11
N ALA A 639 1.70 -17.40 15.79
CA ALA A 639 2.23 -16.46 14.81
C ALA A 639 1.14 -15.51 14.31
N ILE A 640 1.33 -14.20 14.48
CA ILE A 640 0.37 -13.18 14.08
C ILE A 640 0.91 -12.39 12.88
N SER A 641 0.15 -12.32 11.79
CA SER A 641 0.47 -11.52 10.61
C SER A 641 -0.79 -11.12 9.86
N GLN A 642 -0.90 -9.86 9.41
CA GLN A 642 -2.02 -9.45 8.56
C GLN A 642 -1.89 -10.07 7.15
N SER A 643 -0.73 -9.94 6.52
CA SER A 643 -0.51 -10.34 5.13
C SER A 643 -0.19 -11.83 4.97
N GLY A 644 0.24 -12.49 6.05
CA GLY A 644 0.75 -13.86 6.04
C GLY A 644 2.02 -14.07 5.18
N THR A 645 2.61 -13.00 4.69
CA THR A 645 3.80 -13.01 3.82
C THR A 645 5.01 -12.32 4.45
N THR A 646 4.86 -11.77 5.68
CA THR A 646 5.95 -11.11 6.41
C THR A 646 7.17 -12.02 6.53
N THR A 647 8.25 -11.67 5.82
CA THR A 647 9.45 -12.52 5.66
C THR A 647 10.04 -12.96 7.00
N ASP A 648 10.23 -12.03 7.94
CA ASP A 648 10.81 -12.33 9.25
C ASP A 648 9.94 -13.30 10.06
N THR A 649 8.62 -13.12 10.03
CA THR A 649 7.69 -14.02 10.72
C THR A 649 7.72 -15.41 10.11
N ASN A 650 7.62 -15.52 8.79
CA ASN A 650 7.65 -16.80 8.07
C ASN A 650 8.98 -17.54 8.26
N ARG A 651 10.10 -16.82 8.20
CA ARG A 651 11.43 -17.39 8.47
C ARG A 651 11.54 -17.90 9.90
N THR A 652 11.04 -17.15 10.89
CA THR A 652 11.02 -17.62 12.28
C THR A 652 10.15 -18.86 12.44
N VAL A 653 8.99 -18.91 11.78
CA VAL A 653 8.09 -20.09 11.75
C VAL A 653 8.80 -21.32 11.20
N ASP A 654 9.51 -21.20 10.06
CA ASP A 654 10.30 -22.30 9.50
C ASP A 654 11.35 -22.81 10.50
N LEU A 655 12.02 -21.89 11.22
CA LEU A 655 13.06 -22.24 12.20
C LEU A 655 12.52 -22.92 13.46
N VAL A 656 11.34 -22.56 13.95
CA VAL A 656 10.75 -23.20 15.15
C VAL A 656 10.14 -24.56 14.81
N ARG A 657 9.50 -24.69 13.64
CA ARG A 657 8.95 -25.97 13.14
C ARG A 657 10.06 -26.99 12.92
N ALA A 658 11.18 -26.57 12.34
CA ALA A 658 12.35 -27.43 12.16
C ALA A 658 12.91 -27.98 13.49
N ARG A 659 12.52 -27.40 14.63
CA ARG A 659 12.89 -27.83 15.99
C ARG A 659 11.75 -28.49 16.76
N GLY A 660 10.65 -28.82 16.09
CA GLY A 660 9.52 -29.57 16.64
C GLY A 660 8.41 -28.74 17.26
N ALA A 661 8.48 -27.41 17.23
CA ALA A 661 7.39 -26.57 17.72
C ALA A 661 6.15 -26.73 16.84
N LEU A 662 4.97 -26.70 17.47
CA LEU A 662 3.70 -26.56 16.77
C LEU A 662 3.36 -25.08 16.57
N VAL A 663 2.63 -24.75 15.50
CA VAL A 663 2.34 -23.37 15.11
C VAL A 663 0.85 -23.18 14.87
N VAL A 664 0.27 -22.17 15.52
CA VAL A 664 -1.06 -21.65 15.18
C VAL A 664 -0.91 -20.24 14.61
N ALA A 665 -1.51 -19.97 13.47
CA ALA A 665 -1.49 -18.66 12.84
C ALA A 665 -2.78 -17.87 13.12
N ILE A 666 -2.66 -16.60 13.51
CA ILE A 666 -3.73 -15.60 13.41
C ILE A 666 -3.41 -14.74 12.19
N VAL A 667 -4.20 -14.90 11.13
CA VAL A 667 -3.89 -14.31 9.82
C VAL A 667 -5.13 -13.80 9.11
N ASN A 668 -5.00 -12.71 8.34
CA ASN A 668 -6.12 -12.19 7.56
C ASN A 668 -6.13 -12.75 6.14
N ARG A 669 -4.98 -12.84 5.48
CA ARG A 669 -4.93 -13.28 4.07
C ARG A 669 -4.99 -14.82 3.94
N ARG A 670 -6.03 -15.31 3.27
CA ARG A 670 -6.11 -16.71 2.82
C ARG A 670 -5.04 -17.05 1.79
N ASN A 671 -4.66 -18.33 1.71
CA ASN A 671 -3.60 -18.85 0.82
C ASN A 671 -2.29 -18.05 0.89
N SER A 672 -1.96 -17.54 2.08
CA SER A 672 -0.70 -16.87 2.33
C SER A 672 0.34 -17.86 2.80
N ASP A 673 1.61 -17.55 2.60
CA ASP A 673 2.69 -18.49 2.92
C ASP A 673 2.69 -18.91 4.41
N LEU A 674 2.17 -18.09 5.33
CA LEU A 674 2.03 -18.45 6.75
C LEU A 674 0.95 -19.51 6.99
N VAL A 675 -0.14 -19.50 6.21
CA VAL A 675 -1.22 -20.49 6.27
C VAL A 675 -0.65 -21.88 5.96
N ASP A 676 0.14 -21.98 4.90
CA ASP A 676 0.74 -23.25 4.46
C ASP A 676 1.73 -23.83 5.48
N ARG A 677 2.30 -22.96 6.32
CA ARG A 677 3.26 -23.32 7.37
C ARG A 677 2.62 -23.56 8.74
N ALA A 678 1.33 -23.35 8.94
CA ALA A 678 0.72 -23.46 10.27
C ALA A 678 0.04 -24.83 10.48
N ASP A 679 0.05 -25.33 11.71
CA ASP A 679 -0.68 -26.55 12.10
C ASP A 679 -2.16 -26.24 12.46
N GLY A 680 -2.46 -24.98 12.77
CA GLY A 680 -3.82 -24.45 12.93
C GLY A 680 -3.92 -22.99 12.46
N VAL A 681 -5.06 -22.59 11.92
CA VAL A 681 -5.24 -21.27 11.31
C VAL A 681 -6.54 -20.61 11.75
N LEU A 682 -6.42 -19.50 12.49
CA LEU A 682 -7.54 -18.65 12.87
C LEU A 682 -7.56 -17.38 11.99
N TYR A 683 -8.49 -17.36 11.02
CA TYR A 683 -8.64 -16.20 10.15
C TYR A 683 -9.27 -15.00 10.88
N THR A 684 -8.73 -13.80 10.73
CA THR A 684 -9.45 -12.56 11.08
C THR A 684 -10.46 -12.19 9.99
N SER A 685 -11.50 -11.42 10.36
CA SER A 685 -12.62 -11.09 9.48
C SER A 685 -13.18 -12.33 8.77
N ASP A 686 -13.37 -12.28 7.45
CA ASP A 686 -13.75 -13.38 6.55
C ASP A 686 -12.55 -13.95 5.76
N GLY A 687 -11.34 -13.47 6.03
CA GLY A 687 -10.12 -13.85 5.32
C GLY A 687 -9.89 -13.13 3.97
N ARG A 688 -10.77 -12.21 3.59
CA ARG A 688 -10.74 -11.42 2.33
C ARG A 688 -10.60 -9.91 2.57
N ASP A 689 -10.69 -9.47 3.82
CA ASP A 689 -10.69 -8.08 4.26
C ASP A 689 -9.31 -7.39 4.11
N VAL A 690 -8.88 -7.13 2.87
CA VAL A 690 -7.55 -6.56 2.55
C VAL A 690 -7.36 -5.19 3.21
N GLU A 691 -6.19 -4.99 3.80
CA GLU A 691 -5.75 -3.69 4.32
C GLU A 691 -4.80 -3.07 3.30
N MET A 692 -5.23 -1.98 2.66
CA MET A 692 -4.51 -1.25 1.61
C MET A 692 -3.67 -0.11 2.18
N SER A 693 -4.05 0.45 3.33
CA SER A 693 -3.18 1.35 4.07
C SER A 693 -1.92 0.62 4.51
N VAL A 694 -0.78 1.29 4.37
CA VAL A 694 0.50 0.81 4.93
C VAL A 694 0.43 0.73 6.45
N ALA A 695 -0.16 1.76 7.08
CA ALA A 695 -0.37 1.81 8.51
C ALA A 695 -1.56 0.92 8.88
N SER A 696 -1.30 -0.21 9.55
CA SER A 696 -2.35 -1.16 9.96
C SER A 696 -3.28 -0.59 11.03
N THR A 697 -4.57 -0.87 10.91
CA THR A 697 -5.67 -0.41 11.78
C THR A 697 -6.66 -1.53 12.08
N LYS A 698 -7.58 -1.89 11.17
CA LYS A 698 -8.62 -2.92 11.37
C LYS A 698 -8.02 -4.27 11.76
N ALA A 699 -6.87 -4.62 11.19
CA ALA A 699 -6.20 -5.88 11.50
C ALA A 699 -5.77 -5.97 12.97
N PHE A 700 -5.33 -4.88 13.60
CA PHE A 700 -4.98 -4.87 15.02
C PHE A 700 -6.17 -5.25 15.91
N TYR A 701 -7.33 -4.64 15.67
CA TYR A 701 -8.56 -4.92 16.43
C TYR A 701 -9.02 -6.35 16.26
N ALA A 702 -9.06 -6.82 15.00
CA ALA A 702 -9.46 -8.18 14.68
C ALA A 702 -8.49 -9.21 15.27
N GLN A 703 -7.18 -8.97 15.23
CA GLN A 703 -6.16 -9.84 15.84
C GLN A 703 -6.30 -9.92 17.37
N ALA A 704 -6.53 -8.79 18.04
CA ALA A 704 -6.75 -8.77 19.49
C ALA A 704 -8.02 -9.55 19.89
N VAL A 705 -9.11 -9.40 19.13
CA VAL A 705 -10.36 -10.13 19.36
C VAL A 705 -10.21 -11.63 19.05
N ALA A 706 -9.60 -11.97 17.91
CA ALA A 706 -9.28 -13.35 17.56
C ALA A 706 -8.39 -14.01 18.63
N GLY A 707 -7.43 -13.28 19.19
CA GLY A 707 -6.59 -13.75 20.29
C GLY A 707 -7.37 -14.10 21.56
N ASN A 708 -8.45 -13.37 21.88
CA ASN A 708 -9.32 -13.74 23.02
C ASN A 708 -10.10 -15.03 22.73
N LEU A 709 -10.60 -15.21 21.50
CA LEU A 709 -11.27 -16.47 21.10
C LEU A 709 -10.28 -17.65 21.16
N LEU A 710 -9.07 -17.45 20.64
CA LEU A 710 -8.00 -18.45 20.68
C LEU A 710 -7.64 -18.80 22.13
N ALA A 711 -7.52 -17.81 23.02
CA ALA A 711 -7.19 -18.04 24.42
C ALA A 711 -8.21 -18.93 25.14
N VAL A 712 -9.51 -18.72 24.90
CA VAL A 712 -10.57 -19.58 25.43
C VAL A 712 -10.45 -21.00 24.87
N ALA A 713 -10.25 -21.13 23.55
CA ALA A 713 -10.13 -22.44 22.91
C ALA A 713 -8.89 -23.22 23.37
N VAL A 714 -7.76 -22.54 23.58
CA VAL A 714 -6.52 -23.13 24.13
C VAL A 714 -6.75 -23.60 25.56
N ALA A 715 -7.38 -22.78 26.41
CA ALA A 715 -7.70 -23.15 27.78
C ALA A 715 -8.65 -24.36 27.85
N ASP A 716 -9.68 -24.39 27.01
CA ASP A 716 -10.61 -25.51 26.92
C ASP A 716 -9.91 -26.79 26.45
N ALA A 717 -9.04 -26.69 25.43
CA ALA A 717 -8.24 -27.83 24.94
C ALA A 717 -7.23 -28.34 25.98
N ALA A 718 -6.64 -27.44 26.78
CA ALA A 718 -5.72 -27.79 27.87
C ALA A 718 -6.44 -28.29 29.14
N GLY A 719 -7.78 -28.22 29.19
CA GLY A 719 -8.57 -28.57 30.37
C GLY A 719 -8.39 -27.60 31.55
N ALA A 720 -8.07 -26.33 31.26
CA ALA A 720 -8.00 -25.27 32.24
C ALA A 720 -9.41 -24.83 32.69
N PRO A 721 -9.57 -24.32 33.94
CA PRO A 721 -10.87 -23.87 34.44
C PRO A 721 -11.40 -22.60 33.74
N GLY A 722 -10.54 -21.87 33.03
CA GLY A 722 -10.86 -20.58 32.42
C GLY A 722 -10.81 -19.41 33.40
N SER A 723 -10.87 -18.19 32.86
CA SER A 723 -10.86 -16.99 33.70
C SER A 723 -12.19 -16.83 34.47
N PRO A 724 -12.18 -16.29 35.72
CA PRO A 724 -13.41 -16.08 36.49
C PRO A 724 -14.40 -15.11 35.84
N ASP A 725 -13.91 -14.19 35.01
CA ASP A 725 -14.68 -13.16 34.30
C ASP A 725 -15.04 -13.57 32.86
N ARG A 726 -14.76 -14.81 32.43
CA ARG A 726 -14.93 -15.28 31.05
C ARG A 726 -16.31 -14.95 30.48
N SER A 727 -17.39 -15.22 31.21
CA SER A 727 -18.75 -14.94 30.74
C SER A 727 -19.01 -13.46 30.48
N GLU A 728 -18.48 -12.57 31.33
CA GLU A 728 -18.58 -11.11 31.16
C GLU A 728 -17.72 -10.63 30.00
N LEU A 729 -16.53 -11.20 29.83
CA LEU A 729 -15.64 -10.94 28.69
C LEU A 729 -16.31 -11.30 27.36
N LEU A 730 -16.92 -12.48 27.26
CA LEU A 730 -17.57 -12.94 26.04
C LEU A 730 -18.78 -12.09 25.66
N ALA A 731 -19.58 -11.66 26.65
CA ALA A 731 -20.62 -10.66 26.41
C ALA A 731 -20.03 -9.31 25.94
N GLY A 732 -18.94 -8.88 26.55
CA GLY A 732 -18.22 -7.66 26.16
C GLY A 732 -17.63 -7.72 24.75
N LEU A 733 -17.15 -8.88 24.28
CA LEU A 733 -16.70 -9.08 22.90
C LEU A 733 -17.85 -8.88 21.92
N ARG A 734 -19.05 -9.39 22.25
CA ARG A 734 -20.23 -9.20 21.41
C ARG A 734 -20.64 -7.73 21.31
N ASP A 735 -20.58 -6.97 22.40
CA ASP A 735 -21.03 -5.56 22.44
C ASP A 735 -19.94 -4.56 21.97
N LEU A 736 -18.70 -5.04 21.76
CA LEU A 736 -17.56 -4.20 21.39
C LEU A 736 -17.73 -3.47 20.04
N PRO A 737 -18.23 -4.10 18.95
CA PRO A 737 -18.43 -3.40 17.68
C PRO A 737 -19.30 -2.15 17.80
N GLU A 738 -20.39 -2.22 18.58
CA GLU A 738 -21.29 -1.08 18.80
C GLU A 738 -20.58 0.04 19.55
N ALA A 739 -19.80 -0.30 20.58
CA ALA A 739 -18.97 0.67 21.31
C ALA A 739 -17.91 1.33 20.40
N MET A 740 -17.33 0.58 19.46
CA MET A 740 -16.39 1.13 18.47
C MET A 740 -17.10 2.11 17.52
N VAL A 741 -18.32 1.81 17.08
CA VAL A 741 -19.14 2.74 16.26
C VAL A 741 -19.40 4.05 17.01
N GLU A 742 -19.70 3.99 18.30
CA GLU A 742 -19.85 5.19 19.14
C GLU A 742 -18.56 6.02 19.20
N VAL A 743 -17.39 5.38 19.29
CA VAL A 743 -16.09 6.09 19.26
C VAL A 743 -15.84 6.75 17.90
N LEU A 744 -16.16 6.08 16.78
CA LEU A 744 -16.03 6.66 15.44
C LEU A 744 -16.86 7.94 15.29
N ALA A 745 -18.04 8.01 15.92
CA ALA A 745 -18.87 9.22 15.93
C ALA A 745 -18.21 10.40 16.66
N LEU A 746 -17.16 10.18 17.46
CA LEU A 746 -16.39 11.23 18.13
C LEU A 746 -15.30 11.85 17.25
N ARG A 747 -15.15 11.43 16.00
CA ARG A 747 -14.08 11.88 15.10
C ARG A 747 -13.94 13.40 15.04
N ASP A 748 -15.03 14.16 14.88
CA ASP A 748 -14.96 15.63 14.80
C ASP A 748 -14.43 16.26 16.10
N HIS A 749 -14.77 15.67 17.24
CA HIS A 749 -14.25 16.10 18.53
C HIS A 749 -12.74 15.80 18.64
N VAL A 750 -12.33 14.59 18.27
CA VAL A 750 -10.91 14.20 18.23
C VAL A 750 -10.11 15.08 17.26
N ALA A 751 -10.64 15.36 16.08
CA ALA A 751 -10.05 16.26 15.09
C ALA A 751 -9.82 17.66 15.67
N SER A 752 -10.81 18.20 16.41
CA SER A 752 -10.69 19.51 17.06
C SER A 752 -9.57 19.57 18.10
N ILE A 753 -9.26 18.45 18.76
CA ILE A 753 -8.17 18.33 19.74
C ILE A 753 -6.84 18.24 18.98
N ALA A 754 -6.75 17.37 17.97
CA ALA A 754 -5.56 17.19 17.14
C ALA A 754 -5.11 18.51 16.48
N VAL A 755 -6.03 19.22 15.80
CA VAL A 755 -5.78 20.50 15.11
C VAL A 755 -5.27 21.59 16.06
N ARG A 756 -5.72 21.60 17.32
CA ARG A 756 -5.28 22.57 18.33
C ARG A 756 -3.90 22.26 18.88
N HIS A 757 -3.57 20.97 19.06
CA HIS A 757 -2.44 20.60 19.89
C HIS A 757 -1.23 20.02 19.15
N ALA A 758 -1.45 19.27 18.07
CA ALA A 758 -0.38 18.57 17.35
C ALA A 758 0.57 19.52 16.59
N PRO A 759 0.09 20.47 15.75
CA PRO A 759 0.97 21.28 14.90
C PRO A 759 2.04 22.09 15.64
N GLY A 760 1.68 22.68 16.77
CA GLY A 760 2.57 23.55 17.54
C GLY A 760 3.59 22.82 18.43
N ARG A 761 3.62 21.48 18.43
CA ARG A 761 4.43 20.68 19.38
C ARG A 761 5.30 19.68 18.64
N ARG A 762 6.61 19.72 18.92
CA ARG A 762 7.59 18.86 18.26
C ARG A 762 7.64 17.45 18.85
N TYR A 763 7.68 17.34 20.17
CA TYR A 763 7.88 16.07 20.89
C TYR A 763 6.61 15.63 21.62
N TRP A 764 6.23 14.37 21.43
CA TRP A 764 5.00 13.79 21.97
C TRP A 764 5.32 12.50 22.70
N ALA A 765 4.43 12.12 23.62
CA ALA A 765 4.43 10.81 24.25
C ALA A 765 3.03 10.21 24.31
N VAL A 766 2.99 8.89 24.37
CA VAL A 766 1.78 8.14 24.69
C VAL A 766 2.03 7.36 25.98
N VAL A 767 1.08 7.39 26.90
CA VAL A 767 1.20 6.65 28.15
C VAL A 767 -0.02 5.78 28.41
N GLY A 768 0.20 4.66 29.08
CA GLY A 768 -0.87 3.76 29.50
C GLY A 768 -0.36 2.71 30.46
N SER A 769 -1.23 2.22 31.35
CA SER A 769 -0.87 1.23 32.39
C SER A 769 -1.74 -0.02 32.29
N GLY A 770 -1.18 -1.18 32.63
CA GLY A 770 -1.87 -2.46 32.46
C GLY A 770 -2.23 -2.73 30.98
N PRO A 771 -3.48 -3.10 30.65
CA PRO A 771 -3.92 -3.27 29.25
C PRO A 771 -3.73 -2.01 28.39
N ASN A 772 -3.80 -0.81 28.98
CA ASN A 772 -3.60 0.44 28.24
C ASN A 772 -2.15 0.63 27.75
N LEU A 773 -1.18 -0.15 28.24
CA LEU A 773 0.17 -0.13 27.67
C LEU A 773 0.20 -0.72 26.25
N VAL A 774 -0.70 -1.66 25.94
CA VAL A 774 -0.88 -2.17 24.57
C VAL A 774 -1.38 -1.05 23.67
N ALA A 775 -2.41 -0.31 24.10
CA ALA A 775 -2.91 0.86 23.39
C ALA A 775 -1.80 1.91 23.19
N ALA A 776 -1.04 2.23 24.24
CA ALA A 776 0.03 3.22 24.15
C ALA A 776 1.10 2.85 23.12
N ARG A 777 1.51 1.57 23.08
CA ARG A 777 2.49 1.07 22.11
C ARG A 777 1.98 1.09 20.68
N GLU A 778 0.72 0.73 20.46
CA GLU A 778 0.10 0.75 19.13
C GLU A 778 -0.10 2.18 18.62
N ILE A 779 -0.67 3.07 19.45
CA ILE A 779 -0.85 4.48 19.11
C ILE A 779 0.50 5.14 18.80
N ARG A 780 1.55 4.83 19.58
CA ARG A 780 2.90 5.32 19.29
C ARG A 780 3.34 4.93 17.88
N ILE A 781 3.18 3.66 17.47
CA ILE A 781 3.54 3.21 16.12
C ILE A 781 2.77 4.03 15.08
N LYS A 782 1.44 4.15 15.21
CA LYS A 782 0.64 4.91 14.24
C LYS A 782 1.01 6.38 14.17
N LEU A 783 1.24 7.03 15.32
CA LEU A 783 1.65 8.43 15.30
C LEU A 783 3.03 8.62 14.67
N SER A 784 3.96 7.69 14.87
CA SER A 784 5.27 7.73 14.21
C SER A 784 5.16 7.52 12.70
N GLU A 785 4.37 6.55 12.25
CA GLU A 785 4.13 6.27 10.81
C GLU A 785 3.43 7.44 10.10
N LEU A 786 2.46 8.09 10.76
CA LEU A 786 1.61 9.10 10.11
C LEU A 786 2.16 10.53 10.24
N CYS A 787 2.79 10.85 11.37
CA CYS A 787 3.24 12.20 11.68
C CYS A 787 4.76 12.37 11.56
N TYR A 788 5.50 11.32 11.20
CA TYR A 788 6.96 11.29 11.04
C TYR A 788 7.70 11.88 12.26
N LYS A 789 7.25 11.48 13.45
CA LYS A 789 7.84 11.89 14.74
C LYS A 789 8.31 10.67 15.51
N SER A 790 9.48 10.77 16.13
CA SER A 790 9.88 9.86 17.20
C SER A 790 9.02 10.13 18.42
N ILE A 791 8.23 9.14 18.83
CA ILE A 791 7.27 9.25 19.93
C ILE A 791 7.57 8.17 20.95
N ALA A 792 7.62 8.55 22.23
CA ALA A 792 7.81 7.61 23.32
C ALA A 792 6.49 6.91 23.71
N ALA A 793 6.59 5.67 24.17
CA ALA A 793 5.49 4.97 24.83
C ALA A 793 5.94 4.47 26.21
N ASP A 794 5.35 5.03 27.26
CA ASP A 794 5.73 4.74 28.66
C ASP A 794 4.56 4.16 29.46
N ALA A 795 4.89 3.45 30.55
CA ALA A 795 3.92 3.27 31.62
C ALA A 795 3.61 4.63 32.28
N THR A 796 2.33 4.92 32.55
CA THR A 796 1.91 6.23 33.07
C THR A 796 2.68 6.64 34.32
N GLU A 797 2.83 5.71 35.26
CA GLU A 797 3.49 5.96 36.53
C GLU A 797 5.02 6.11 36.38
N ASP A 798 5.61 5.52 35.34
CA ASP A 798 7.06 5.51 35.14
C ASP A 798 7.57 6.76 34.40
N LYS A 799 6.71 7.43 33.64
CA LYS A 799 7.07 8.65 32.89
C LYS A 799 7.76 9.73 33.75
N LYS A 800 7.35 9.89 35.02
CA LYS A 800 7.98 10.83 35.95
C LYS A 800 9.43 10.49 36.30
N HIS A 801 9.87 9.26 36.07
CA HIS A 801 11.23 8.78 36.28
C HIS A 801 12.12 8.92 35.02
N ILE A 802 11.53 9.29 33.89
CA ILE A 802 12.22 9.41 32.59
C ILE A 802 12.37 10.89 32.21
N ASP A 803 11.32 11.56 31.74
CA ASP A 803 11.46 12.87 31.08
C ASP A 803 10.20 13.79 31.07
N LEU A 804 9.60 14.00 32.24
CA LEU A 804 8.35 14.74 32.46
C LEU A 804 8.14 16.10 31.72
N SER A 805 9.20 16.77 31.25
CA SER A 805 9.15 18.08 30.59
C SER A 805 9.56 18.09 29.11
N SER A 806 10.11 16.99 28.58
CA SER A 806 10.67 16.96 27.23
C SER A 806 9.60 16.83 26.14
N GLU A 807 8.44 16.26 26.49
CA GLU A 807 7.37 15.90 25.56
C GLU A 807 6.07 16.66 25.92
N PRO A 808 5.89 17.87 25.38
CA PRO A 808 4.79 18.76 25.77
C PRO A 808 3.39 18.30 25.37
N LEU A 809 3.24 17.30 24.51
CA LEU A 809 1.94 16.67 24.20
C LEU A 809 1.95 15.23 24.71
N ILE A 810 1.01 14.88 25.57
CA ILE A 810 0.93 13.54 26.16
C ILE A 810 -0.47 12.99 25.91
N LEU A 811 -0.58 11.91 25.13
CA LEU A 811 -1.81 11.14 25.01
C LEU A 811 -1.85 10.10 26.13
N VAL A 812 -2.92 10.09 26.93
CA VAL A 812 -3.06 9.24 28.12
C VAL A 812 -4.19 8.24 27.89
N CYS A 813 -3.84 6.96 27.82
CA CYS A 813 -4.77 5.85 27.68
C CYS A 813 -5.25 5.40 29.08
N ALA A 814 -6.51 5.71 29.42
CA ALA A 814 -7.06 5.52 30.77
C ALA A 814 -8.45 4.85 30.78
N THR A 815 -8.78 4.09 29.72
CA THR A 815 -10.05 3.34 29.62
C THR A 815 -10.01 2.06 30.46
N GLY A 816 -11.16 1.63 30.99
CA GLY A 816 -11.30 0.40 31.79
C GLY A 816 -10.60 0.44 33.16
N LEU A 817 -10.08 1.60 33.60
CA LEU A 817 -9.41 1.73 34.89
C LEU A 817 -10.43 1.87 36.02
N VAL A 818 -10.21 1.14 37.11
CA VAL A 818 -11.10 1.11 38.29
C VAL A 818 -10.34 1.29 39.60
N GLY A 819 -11.04 1.81 40.62
CA GLY A 819 -10.50 1.96 41.96
C GLY A 819 -9.20 2.80 42.01
N SER A 820 -8.23 2.34 42.79
CA SER A 820 -6.97 3.07 43.03
C SER A 820 -6.15 3.30 41.76
N THR A 821 -6.23 2.41 40.77
CA THR A 821 -5.46 2.56 39.51
C THR A 821 -5.91 3.80 38.72
N ALA A 822 -7.22 4.09 38.70
CA ALA A 822 -7.74 5.30 38.08
C ALA A 822 -7.33 6.56 38.86
N ASP A 823 -7.30 6.49 40.19
CA ASP A 823 -6.90 7.60 41.05
C ASP A 823 -5.40 7.93 40.89
N ASP A 824 -4.55 6.90 40.74
CA ASP A 824 -3.12 7.05 40.49
C ASP A 824 -2.84 7.68 39.12
N VAL A 825 -3.48 7.20 38.05
CA VAL A 825 -3.37 7.82 36.71
C VAL A 825 -3.86 9.27 36.72
N ALA A 826 -4.97 9.57 37.40
CA ALA A 826 -5.48 10.95 37.51
C ALA A 826 -4.49 11.88 38.23
N LYS A 827 -3.77 11.38 39.23
CA LYS A 827 -2.69 12.10 39.91
C LYS A 827 -1.51 12.36 38.97
N GLU A 828 -1.09 11.38 38.17
CA GLU A 828 -0.01 11.56 37.19
C GLU A 828 -0.39 12.58 36.11
N VAL A 829 -1.63 12.56 35.62
CA VAL A 829 -2.16 13.59 34.69
C VAL A 829 -2.05 15.00 35.28
N ALA A 830 -2.36 15.17 36.57
CA ALA A 830 -2.21 16.47 37.24
C ALA A 830 -0.74 16.91 37.34
N ILE A 831 0.18 15.96 37.55
CA ILE A 831 1.63 16.19 37.55
C ILE A 831 2.09 16.64 36.16
N TYR A 832 1.69 15.97 35.09
CA TYR A 832 2.03 16.35 33.71
C TYR A 832 1.63 17.80 33.42
N ARG A 833 0.41 18.17 33.78
CA ARG A 833 -0.08 19.55 33.61
C ARG A 833 0.70 20.56 34.45
N ALA A 834 1.06 20.22 35.69
CA ALA A 834 1.87 21.09 36.54
C ALA A 834 3.27 21.37 35.93
N HIS A 835 3.79 20.42 35.15
CA HIS A 835 5.05 20.55 34.41
C HIS A 835 4.89 21.13 32.99
N LYS A 836 3.75 21.80 32.72
CA LYS A 836 3.41 22.49 31.46
C LYS A 836 3.22 21.59 30.24
N ALA A 837 3.08 20.28 30.43
CA ALA A 837 2.63 19.39 29.37
C ALA A 837 1.12 19.57 29.10
N VAL A 838 0.68 19.08 27.94
CA VAL A 838 -0.73 19.01 27.53
C VAL A 838 -1.16 17.54 27.54
N PRO A 839 -1.67 17.04 28.69
CA PRO A 839 -2.33 15.75 28.75
C PRO A 839 -3.68 15.79 28.05
N VAL A 840 -3.84 14.96 27.02
CA VAL A 840 -5.12 14.60 26.39
C VAL A 840 -5.45 13.19 26.86
N VAL A 841 -6.54 13.04 27.61
CA VAL A 841 -6.89 11.77 28.27
C VAL A 841 -8.03 11.08 27.52
N VAL A 842 -7.91 9.78 27.28
CA VAL A 842 -9.02 8.95 26.83
C VAL A 842 -9.55 8.14 28.01
N ALA A 843 -10.82 8.31 28.35
CA ALA A 843 -11.40 7.73 29.56
C ALA A 843 -12.86 7.31 29.36
N ASP A 844 -13.34 6.40 30.22
CA ASP A 844 -14.71 5.90 30.16
C ASP A 844 -15.74 6.98 30.55
N ALA A 845 -16.94 6.87 29.97
CA ALA A 845 -18.09 7.67 30.36
C ALA A 845 -18.40 7.54 31.85
N GLY A 846 -18.65 8.68 32.49
CA GLY A 846 -18.87 8.77 33.94
C GLY A 846 -17.59 8.98 34.77
N SER A 847 -16.39 8.99 34.16
CA SER A 847 -15.17 9.34 34.89
C SER A 847 -15.02 10.86 35.07
N SER A 848 -15.21 11.35 36.29
CA SER A 848 -14.95 12.75 36.66
C SER A 848 -13.53 13.00 37.22
N ARG A 849 -12.65 11.99 37.17
CA ARG A 849 -11.37 11.99 37.89
C ARG A 849 -10.27 12.80 37.20
N PHE A 850 -10.35 13.00 35.90
CA PHE A 850 -9.29 13.60 35.08
C PHE A 850 -9.39 15.13 34.94
N ALA A 851 -9.73 15.86 36.02
CA ALA A 851 -9.79 17.33 36.01
C ALA A 851 -8.43 18.01 35.69
N GLY A 852 -7.32 17.28 35.89
CA GLY A 852 -5.99 17.69 35.51
C GLY A 852 -5.71 17.66 34.00
N ALA A 853 -6.57 17.06 33.18
CA ALA A 853 -6.38 17.00 31.73
C ALA A 853 -6.58 18.38 31.07
N HIS A 854 -6.00 18.58 29.89
CA HIS A 854 -6.38 19.70 29.01
C HIS A 854 -7.66 19.38 28.25
N ASP A 855 -7.74 18.15 27.74
CA ASP A 855 -8.89 17.63 27.03
C ASP A 855 -9.12 16.19 27.46
N VAL A 856 -10.40 15.79 27.52
CA VAL A 856 -10.80 14.41 27.84
C VAL A 856 -11.71 13.92 26.71
N VAL A 857 -11.30 12.85 26.03
CA VAL A 857 -12.14 12.13 25.09
C VAL A 857 -12.85 11.03 25.86
N VAL A 858 -14.18 11.14 25.94
CA VAL A 858 -15.02 10.24 26.71
C VAL A 858 -15.57 9.15 25.79
N VAL A 859 -15.28 7.88 26.09
CA VAL A 859 -15.71 6.71 25.30
C VAL A 859 -16.70 5.85 26.10
N PRO A 860 -17.55 5.02 25.45
CA PRO A 860 -18.47 4.13 26.17
C PRO A 860 -17.71 3.12 27.06
N PRO A 861 -18.27 2.75 28.22
CA PRO A 861 -17.68 1.72 29.08
C PRO A 861 -17.88 0.34 28.46
N VAL A 862 -16.80 -0.43 28.37
CA VAL A 862 -16.82 -1.85 27.97
C VAL A 862 -16.08 -2.69 29.00
N HIS A 863 -16.02 -4.01 28.80
CA HIS A 863 -15.29 -4.91 29.69
C HIS A 863 -13.83 -4.42 29.89
N PRO A 864 -13.30 -4.35 31.13
CA PRO A 864 -11.98 -3.76 31.41
C PRO A 864 -10.82 -4.36 30.62
N ARG A 865 -10.88 -5.65 30.28
CA ARG A 865 -9.87 -6.33 29.44
C ARG A 865 -9.91 -5.92 27.96
N LEU A 866 -11.00 -5.32 27.49
CA LEU A 866 -11.22 -4.89 26.10
C LEU A 866 -11.13 -3.36 25.93
N ALA A 867 -11.31 -2.60 27.02
CA ALA A 867 -11.42 -1.14 26.97
C ALA A 867 -10.26 -0.42 26.27
N PHE A 868 -9.03 -0.96 26.37
CA PHE A 868 -7.85 -0.41 25.71
C PHE A 868 -8.00 -0.30 24.18
N LEU A 869 -8.85 -1.12 23.56
CA LEU A 869 -9.16 -1.04 22.13
C LEU A 869 -9.84 0.30 21.80
N LEU A 870 -10.72 0.81 22.67
CA LEU A 870 -11.34 2.12 22.49
C LEU A 870 -10.33 3.27 22.63
N SER A 871 -9.36 3.16 23.57
CA SER A 871 -8.24 4.10 23.63
C SER A 871 -7.41 4.08 22.35
N THR A 872 -7.15 2.90 21.80
CA THR A 872 -6.41 2.73 20.54
C THR A 872 -7.15 3.41 19.39
N MET A 873 -8.47 3.24 19.28
CA MET A 873 -9.29 3.84 18.22
C MET A 873 -9.31 5.36 18.29
N VAL A 874 -9.40 5.94 19.48
CA VAL A 874 -9.24 7.39 19.64
C VAL A 874 -7.84 7.84 19.19
N GLY A 875 -6.80 7.07 19.51
CA GLY A 875 -5.43 7.37 19.09
C GLY A 875 -5.21 7.25 17.58
N HIS A 876 -5.82 6.27 16.91
CA HIS A 876 -5.80 6.15 15.44
C HIS A 876 -6.49 7.35 14.77
N LEU A 877 -7.68 7.74 15.25
CA LEU A 877 -8.37 8.96 14.78
C LEU A 877 -7.54 10.22 15.04
N PHE A 878 -6.94 10.32 16.23
CA PHE A 878 -6.07 11.45 16.58
C PHE A 878 -4.87 11.52 15.65
N GLY A 879 -4.21 10.40 15.37
CA GLY A 879 -3.04 10.35 14.49
C GLY A 879 -3.36 10.74 13.06
N TYR A 880 -4.48 10.25 12.52
CA TYR A 880 -4.96 10.66 11.20
C TYR A 880 -5.24 12.17 11.12
N GLU A 881 -6.00 12.71 12.07
CA GLU A 881 -6.34 14.15 12.05
C GLU A 881 -5.15 15.04 12.41
N ALA A 882 -4.20 14.54 13.21
CA ALA A 882 -2.94 15.22 13.47
C ALA A 882 -2.10 15.31 12.20
N ALA A 883 -1.92 14.20 11.47
CA ALA A 883 -1.20 14.17 10.20
C ALA A 883 -1.83 15.14 9.18
N ARG A 884 -3.16 15.16 9.06
CA ARG A 884 -3.86 16.13 8.20
C ARG A 884 -3.66 17.58 8.64
N ALA A 885 -3.70 17.84 9.95
CA ALA A 885 -3.50 19.18 10.48
C ALA A 885 -2.07 19.68 10.23
N ILE A 886 -1.08 18.78 10.26
CA ILE A 886 0.32 19.05 9.95
C ILE A 886 0.50 19.29 8.45
N ASP A 887 -0.01 18.40 7.61
CA ASP A 887 0.03 18.50 6.15
C ASP A 887 -0.59 19.81 5.65
N ALA A 888 -1.72 20.22 6.24
CA ALA A 888 -2.37 21.48 5.93
C ALA A 888 -1.48 22.73 6.16
N GLN A 889 -0.50 22.67 7.07
CA GLN A 889 0.45 23.78 7.27
C GLN A 889 1.43 23.94 6.11
N ALA A 890 1.77 22.83 5.45
CA ALA A 890 2.65 22.83 4.29
C ALA A 890 1.97 23.44 3.06
N GLY A 891 0.63 23.41 2.96
CA GLY A 891 -0.12 23.88 1.78
C GLY A 891 0.21 25.31 1.34
N THR A 892 0.51 26.20 2.29
CA THR A 892 0.96 27.58 1.97
C THR A 892 2.33 27.60 1.30
N LEU A 893 3.27 26.79 1.80
CA LEU A 893 4.62 26.68 1.24
C LEU A 893 4.60 25.99 -0.12
N ARG A 894 3.74 24.97 -0.31
CA ARG A 894 3.52 24.30 -1.61
C ARG A 894 3.01 25.26 -2.67
N SER A 895 2.05 26.10 -2.32
CA SER A 895 1.49 27.10 -3.24
C SER A 895 2.57 28.08 -3.71
N ALA A 896 3.45 28.51 -2.79
CA ALA A 896 4.58 29.36 -3.14
C ALA A 896 5.58 28.64 -4.07
N HIS A 897 5.92 27.38 -3.77
CA HIS A 897 6.84 26.58 -4.58
C HIS A 897 6.32 26.37 -6.00
N ALA A 898 5.09 25.88 -6.13
CA ALA A 898 4.43 25.63 -7.42
C ALA A 898 4.32 26.91 -8.27
N ALA A 899 4.10 28.07 -7.64
CA ALA A 899 4.09 29.34 -8.36
C ALA A 899 5.47 29.70 -8.96
N ILE A 900 6.56 29.38 -8.23
CA ILE A 900 7.93 29.60 -8.71
C ILE A 900 8.24 28.64 -9.87
N GLU A 901 7.90 27.36 -9.73
CA GLU A 901 8.10 26.35 -10.79
C GLU A 901 7.32 26.69 -12.06
N ALA A 902 6.04 27.05 -11.94
CA ALA A 902 5.22 27.45 -13.09
C ALA A 902 5.81 28.68 -13.81
N GLU A 903 6.43 29.62 -13.08
CA GLU A 903 7.14 30.74 -13.69
C GLU A 903 8.42 30.30 -14.41
N ALA A 904 9.20 29.38 -13.82
CA ALA A 904 10.39 28.83 -14.44
C ALA A 904 10.07 28.10 -15.75
N GLU A 905 9.03 27.27 -15.75
CA GLU A 905 8.53 26.58 -16.94
C GLU A 905 8.07 27.55 -18.04
N ARG A 906 7.31 28.60 -17.66
CA ARG A 906 6.88 29.63 -18.62
C ARG A 906 8.07 30.32 -19.28
N ARG A 907 9.15 30.59 -18.54
CA ARG A 907 10.37 31.21 -19.08
C ARG A 907 11.09 30.26 -20.04
N LEU A 908 11.28 29.00 -19.66
CA LEU A 908 11.91 27.98 -20.50
C LEU A 908 11.13 27.75 -21.81
N ALA A 909 9.79 27.68 -21.74
CA ALA A 909 8.93 27.56 -22.92
C ALA A 909 9.03 28.79 -23.84
N GLY A 910 9.13 29.99 -23.27
CA GLY A 910 9.33 31.23 -24.01
C GLY A 910 10.70 31.31 -24.71
N GLU A 911 11.76 30.87 -24.04
CA GLU A 911 13.12 30.81 -24.59
C GLU A 911 13.22 29.80 -25.73
N ALA A 912 12.68 28.58 -25.55
CA ALA A 912 12.63 27.56 -26.60
C ALA A 912 11.83 28.03 -27.83
N ALA A 913 10.69 28.70 -27.62
CA ALA A 913 9.89 29.28 -28.70
C ALA A 913 10.63 30.41 -29.45
N SER A 914 11.47 31.17 -28.75
CA SER A 914 12.31 32.23 -29.32
C SER A 914 13.47 31.66 -30.16
N GLU A 915 14.13 30.60 -29.69
CA GLU A 915 15.18 29.90 -30.43
C GLU A 915 14.65 29.23 -31.71
N LEU A 916 13.45 28.64 -31.66
CA LEU A 916 12.76 28.07 -32.81
C LEU A 916 12.31 29.12 -33.84
N ALA A 917 12.12 30.38 -33.43
CA ALA A 917 11.67 31.47 -34.31
C ALA A 917 12.81 32.17 -35.08
N GLY A 918 14.08 31.74 -34.93
CA GLY A 918 15.21 32.22 -35.74
C GLY A 918 15.56 33.71 -35.56
N GLY A 919 15.30 34.29 -34.39
CA GLY A 919 15.56 35.70 -34.09
C GLY A 919 17.04 36.00 -33.84
N ALA A 920 17.62 36.92 -34.62
CA ALA A 920 18.96 37.45 -34.40
C ALA A 920 19.08 38.14 -33.03
N VAL A 921 20.22 37.90 -32.36
CA VAL A 921 20.64 38.47 -31.08
C VAL A 921 20.55 40.01 -31.11
N GLY A 922 19.46 40.53 -30.57
CA GLY A 922 19.25 41.94 -30.27
C GLY A 922 18.54 42.01 -28.93
N GLY A 923 19.23 42.54 -27.91
CA GLY A 923 18.82 42.52 -26.51
C GLY A 923 17.35 42.88 -26.29
N LEU A 924 16.53 41.86 -26.08
CA LEU A 924 15.24 42.00 -25.44
C LEU A 924 15.53 42.07 -23.94
N SER A 925 15.25 43.21 -23.32
CA SER A 925 15.08 43.25 -21.88
C SER A 925 13.89 42.35 -21.55
N VAL A 926 14.17 41.10 -21.19
CA VAL A 926 13.30 40.40 -20.25
C VAL A 926 13.28 41.32 -19.05
N SER A 927 12.16 41.99 -18.78
CA SER A 927 12.10 42.85 -17.62
C SER A 927 12.44 41.97 -16.42
N ASP A 928 13.49 42.31 -15.68
CA ASP A 928 13.86 41.68 -14.40
C ASP A 928 12.74 41.76 -13.34
N ALA A 929 11.60 42.36 -13.67
CA ALA A 929 10.38 42.36 -12.89
C ALA A 929 9.66 41.00 -13.00
N PHE A 930 9.41 40.39 -11.84
CA PHE A 930 8.57 39.20 -11.73
C PHE A 930 7.17 39.43 -12.34
N ALA A 931 6.57 38.38 -12.90
CA ALA A 931 5.18 38.41 -13.31
C ALA A 931 4.30 38.84 -12.13
N ALA A 932 3.35 39.77 -12.37
CA ALA A 932 2.48 40.30 -11.31
C ALA A 932 1.73 39.18 -10.57
N ASP A 933 1.37 38.12 -11.29
CA ASP A 933 0.71 36.94 -10.74
C ASP A 933 1.60 36.17 -9.75
N LEU A 934 2.90 35.99 -10.07
CA LEU A 934 3.86 35.36 -9.16
C LEU A 934 4.02 36.17 -7.87
N VAL A 935 4.18 37.49 -7.98
CA VAL A 935 4.31 38.37 -6.80
C VAL A 935 3.05 38.32 -5.94
N GLY A 936 1.86 38.25 -6.56
CA GLY A 936 0.60 38.10 -5.85
C GLY A 936 0.52 36.82 -5.01
N GLU A 937 0.86 35.67 -5.61
CA GLU A 937 0.85 34.37 -4.91
C GLU A 937 1.92 34.28 -3.82
N LEU A 938 3.13 34.80 -4.06
CA LEU A 938 4.19 34.88 -3.05
C LEU A 938 3.79 35.79 -1.88
N ALA A 939 3.10 36.91 -2.12
CA ALA A 939 2.68 37.84 -1.07
C ALA A 939 1.62 37.23 -0.15
N LYS A 940 0.64 36.53 -0.74
CA LYS A 940 -0.36 35.76 -0.01
C LYS A 940 0.31 34.69 0.85
N SER A 941 1.23 33.93 0.27
CA SER A 941 1.94 32.85 0.96
C SER A 941 2.80 33.37 2.12
N ALA A 942 3.55 34.45 1.90
CA ALA A 942 4.37 35.09 2.93
C ALA A 942 3.56 35.62 4.11
N THR A 943 2.36 36.16 3.85
CA THR A 943 1.46 36.67 4.90
C THR A 943 0.99 35.55 5.81
N VAL A 944 0.47 34.47 5.23
CA VAL A 944 0.00 33.29 5.98
C VAL A 944 1.15 32.65 6.75
N PHE A 945 2.31 32.47 6.10
CA PHE A 945 3.52 31.94 6.75
C PHE A 945 3.94 32.76 7.97
N THR A 946 3.94 34.09 7.87
CA THR A 946 4.32 34.98 8.97
C THR A 946 3.34 34.90 10.14
N ASP A 947 2.03 34.76 9.87
CA ASP A 947 1.02 34.62 10.92
C ASP A 947 1.10 33.26 11.64
N GLU A 948 1.33 32.17 10.90
CA GLU A 948 1.54 30.84 11.48
C GLU A 948 2.82 30.77 12.33
N LEU A 949 3.90 31.42 11.91
CA LEU A 949 5.12 31.59 12.72
C LEU A 949 4.82 32.35 14.01
N ARG A 950 4.10 33.48 13.94
CA ARG A 950 3.79 34.34 15.09
C ARG A 950 2.90 33.66 16.11
N THR A 951 2.00 32.79 15.67
CA THR A 951 1.11 32.01 16.56
C THR A 951 1.79 30.76 17.13
N GLY A 952 3.01 30.44 16.69
CA GLY A 952 3.77 29.27 17.12
C GLY A 952 3.24 27.96 16.54
N ARG A 953 2.34 28.02 15.56
CA ARG A 953 1.76 26.83 14.93
C ARG A 953 2.79 26.03 14.14
N LEU A 954 3.85 26.66 13.63
CA LEU A 954 4.94 25.99 12.90
C LEU A 954 6.04 25.41 13.81
N ASN A 955 5.96 25.61 15.12
CA ASN A 955 7.01 25.18 16.06
C ASN A 955 7.21 23.65 16.11
N GLY A 956 6.20 22.87 15.70
CA GLY A 956 6.28 21.42 15.74
C GLY A 956 7.09 20.80 14.60
N HIS A 957 7.32 21.54 13.51
CA HIS A 957 7.80 20.98 12.23
C HIS A 957 8.92 21.81 11.62
N LEU A 958 8.85 23.14 11.71
CA LEU A 958 9.83 24.02 11.10
C LEU A 958 10.98 24.31 12.07
N GLU A 959 12.21 24.06 11.63
CA GLU A 959 13.39 24.48 12.38
C GLU A 959 13.53 26.01 12.41
N ALA A 960 14.07 26.54 13.51
CA ALA A 960 14.28 27.97 13.66
C ALA A 960 15.16 28.56 12.54
N SER A 961 16.20 27.83 12.12
CA SER A 961 17.06 28.19 10.99
C SER A 961 16.28 28.30 9.67
N THR A 962 15.45 27.31 9.36
CA THR A 962 14.60 27.29 8.15
C THR A 962 13.55 28.40 8.18
N ALA A 963 12.90 28.60 9.33
CA ALA A 963 11.93 29.67 9.54
C ALA A 963 12.53 31.06 9.28
N VAL A 964 13.73 31.32 9.83
CA VAL A 964 14.45 32.57 9.61
C VAL A 964 14.83 32.73 8.14
N ARG A 965 15.37 31.68 7.52
CA ARG A 965 15.78 31.70 6.10
C ARG A 965 14.60 32.00 5.18
N LEU A 966 13.47 31.30 5.33
CA LEU A 966 12.25 31.55 4.56
C LEU A 966 11.71 32.97 4.77
N SER A 967 11.66 33.43 6.02
CA SER A 967 11.22 34.80 6.35
C SER A 967 12.08 35.86 5.64
N THR A 968 13.39 35.66 5.60
CA THR A 968 14.33 36.53 4.88
C THR A 968 14.10 36.47 3.37
N LEU A 969 14.03 35.27 2.79
CA LEU A 969 13.91 35.09 1.34
C LEU A 969 12.57 35.60 0.78
N PHE A 970 11.46 35.42 1.50
CA PHE A 970 10.18 36.04 1.13
C PHE A 970 10.27 37.56 1.07
N ARG A 971 11.00 38.20 2.00
CA ARG A 971 11.17 39.66 2.00
C ARG A 971 11.99 40.16 0.82
N PHE A 972 13.00 39.41 0.40
CA PHE A 972 13.74 39.71 -0.83
C PHE A 972 12.88 39.49 -2.09
N ALA A 973 12.17 38.37 -2.19
CA ALA A 973 11.32 38.05 -3.33
C ALA A 973 10.18 39.07 -3.53
N LEU A 974 9.64 39.62 -2.44
CA LEU A 974 8.59 40.64 -2.46
C LEU A 974 9.12 42.08 -2.59
N GLY A 975 10.44 42.27 -2.71
CA GLY A 975 11.04 43.61 -2.83
C GLY A 975 10.91 44.47 -1.56
N VAL A 976 10.63 43.85 -0.40
CA VAL A 976 10.56 44.54 0.89
C VAL A 976 11.96 44.95 1.36
N VAL A 977 12.99 44.20 0.97
CA VAL A 977 14.40 44.48 1.23
C VAL A 977 15.14 44.67 -0.11
N PRO A 978 15.99 45.69 -0.26
CA PRO A 978 16.75 45.91 -1.50
C PRO A 978 17.72 44.76 -1.80
N LEU A 979 17.86 44.37 -3.07
CA LEU A 979 18.73 43.28 -3.52
C LEU A 979 20.22 43.55 -3.24
N GLU A 980 20.63 44.81 -3.09
CA GLU A 980 21.99 45.16 -2.67
C GLU A 980 22.32 44.62 -1.27
N SER A 981 21.30 44.44 -0.43
CA SER A 981 21.47 43.84 0.90
C SER A 981 21.63 42.31 0.85
N TYR A 982 21.24 41.67 -0.25
CA TYR A 982 21.36 40.22 -0.44
C TYR A 982 22.82 39.75 -0.36
N GLN A 983 23.73 40.55 -0.94
CA GLN A 983 25.15 40.22 -0.94
C GLN A 983 25.76 40.23 0.46
N LEU A 984 25.26 41.08 1.36
CA LEU A 984 25.73 41.12 2.75
C LEU A 984 25.29 39.88 3.54
N GLU A 985 24.12 39.33 3.22
CA GLU A 985 23.52 38.22 3.97
C GLU A 985 23.91 36.85 3.41
N PHE A 986 24.00 36.70 2.09
CA PHE A 986 24.26 35.43 1.40
C PHE A 986 25.59 35.37 0.65
N GLY A 987 26.39 36.43 0.66
CA GLY A 987 27.72 36.46 0.04
C GLY A 987 27.74 36.42 -1.50
N ARG A 988 26.57 36.47 -2.15
CA ARG A 988 26.38 36.43 -3.61
C ARG A 988 25.64 37.68 -4.09
N VAL A 989 25.94 38.17 -5.30
CA VAL A 989 25.22 39.31 -5.87
C VAL A 989 23.74 38.95 -6.04
N GLY A 990 22.85 39.69 -5.38
CA GLY A 990 21.41 39.45 -5.45
C GLY A 990 20.84 39.78 -6.81
N THR A 991 20.26 38.79 -7.48
CA THR A 991 19.45 38.97 -8.69
C THR A 991 18.05 38.40 -8.43
N PRO A 992 17.00 38.88 -9.13
CA PRO A 992 15.65 38.34 -8.98
C PRO A 992 15.59 36.82 -9.20
N ALA A 993 16.30 36.29 -10.21
CA ALA A 993 16.39 34.86 -10.48
C ALA A 993 17.03 34.09 -9.32
N LEU A 994 18.20 34.54 -8.83
CA LEU A 994 18.89 33.89 -7.73
C LEU A 994 18.06 33.86 -6.43
N VAL A 995 17.30 34.92 -6.16
CA VAL A 995 16.40 34.96 -4.99
C VAL A 995 15.28 33.93 -5.11
N LEU A 996 14.71 33.76 -6.30
CA LEU A 996 13.69 32.74 -6.53
C LEU A 996 14.26 31.33 -6.42
N ASP A 997 15.46 31.08 -6.96
CA ASP A 997 16.12 29.78 -6.86
C ASP A 997 16.42 29.43 -5.39
N ASP A 998 16.97 30.39 -4.63
CA ASP A 998 17.26 30.19 -3.21
C ASP A 998 15.98 30.06 -2.37
N LEU A 999 14.89 30.75 -2.74
CA LEU A 999 13.57 30.62 -2.12
C LEU A 999 12.94 29.26 -2.43
N ALA A 1000 12.98 28.81 -3.69
CA ALA A 1000 12.53 27.48 -4.09
C ALA A 1000 13.28 26.41 -3.29
N ALA A 1001 14.62 26.45 -3.29
CA ALA A 1001 15.44 25.52 -2.51
C ALA A 1001 15.13 25.55 -1.00
N ALA A 1002 14.86 26.72 -0.43
CA ALA A 1002 14.47 26.84 0.98
C ALA A 1002 13.05 26.30 1.23
N LEU A 1003 12.12 26.46 0.29
CA LEU A 1003 10.77 25.89 0.34
C LEU A 1003 10.84 24.36 0.24
N THR A 1004 11.61 23.80 -0.70
CA THR A 1004 11.86 22.35 -0.80
C THR A 1004 12.44 21.81 0.51
N GLY A 1005 13.44 22.49 1.08
CA GLY A 1005 14.03 22.11 2.37
C GLY A 1005 13.08 22.21 3.57
N ALA A 1006 12.06 23.07 3.49
CA ALA A 1006 11.02 23.17 4.52
C ALA A 1006 9.94 22.10 4.35
N LEU A 1007 9.52 21.85 3.10
CA LEU A 1007 8.49 20.88 2.72
C LEU A 1007 8.94 19.43 2.96
N SER A 1008 10.21 19.11 2.69
CA SER A 1008 10.78 17.79 2.97
C SER A 1008 10.85 17.44 4.46
N ARG A 1009 10.81 18.44 5.34
CA ARG A 1009 10.89 18.27 6.81
C ARG A 1009 9.54 18.45 7.52
N SER A 1010 8.51 18.90 6.80
CA SER A 1010 7.16 19.17 7.32
C SER A 1010 6.21 18.05 6.95
#